data_AF-A0A858RHK4-F1
#
_entry.id   AF-A0A858RHK4-F1
#
_cell.length_a   1.000
_cell.length_b   1.000
_cell.length_c   1.000
_cell.angle_alpha   90.00
_cell.angle_beta   90.00
_cell.angle_gamma   90.00
#
_symmetry.space_group_name_H-M   'P 1'
#
loop_
_entity.id
_entity.type
_entity.pdbx_description
1 polymer ?
#
loop_
_entity_poly.entity_id
_entity_poly.type
_entity_poly.pdbx_seq_one_letter_code
_entity_poly.pdbx_strand_id
1 'polypeptide(L)'
;MNRYVLHRAFLASSLVLSAQGATLWTGANSTDYNDALNWNPSTVPATTEAIEMSTGTAVRNGNLDRAALSTLSGDASLTIQNGRFLNGSGGTGDFQVNGGTLSQTGNYFIVSINQPASIVQTGGVVNSSIDRGWFMSDGGTSSGTYEIGGGSLNVVTSGSQTANNNFAVHIGKQSGDDALLVNGGSANFTATVANTRTYVSKGSRVEVNSGSLSFSGFRFISVGRDGDATTTSKMLINGGTVNVSGQAADGAVVIGNGNTGLISMGSGDFHLVNGPMWVGDGGAGGSYVQTGGTLMLDDGQIVVGRNGWGIFTLDGGTATARNIQLNRDDAMVNLNGGMLTVDGLGGSAPTRGTVNFNGTEIRPGANFFGGPFISNLTHAYIGEKGLKIEIADGQEASISQELAHSPEVGAHKDGGLTKKGPGTLLLDQPSSYNGPTKVEAGTLAMIYPTLDDRSTLNIASTATLDLYHAEVDTVRSVVIGSQTLATGVWGAPGSGAQHIHPNLAGYGFLNVTNGAAETAFESWILGTGLPAALTGADADGDSDGVANLIEFATGGNPTELTSPGVRVIVPQVQGGVLTIAARNGASFTAEGGRRIAEVDGIRYEVEGSTDLSNWDASVEEVTAVTTGVTVPAAGFALRSFRVAGASEGKSFLRLVVTQVP
;
A
#
# COMPACT_ATOMS: atom_id res chain seq x y z
N MET A 1 8.96 16.07 9.43
CA MET A 1 9.76 16.33 8.22
C MET A 1 11.21 16.51 8.63
N ASN A 2 12.06 15.53 8.34
CA ASN A 2 13.52 15.63 8.23
C ASN A 2 13.98 14.30 7.64
N ARG A 3 13.82 14.17 6.32
CA ARG A 3 14.34 13.02 5.55
C ARG A 3 15.76 13.36 5.09
N TYR A 4 16.76 12.84 5.76
CA TYR A 4 18.10 12.74 5.18
C TYR A 4 18.10 11.58 4.19
N VAL A 5 17.76 11.87 2.94
CA VAL A 5 18.04 10.96 1.82
C VAL A 5 19.46 11.28 1.37
N LEU A 6 20.44 10.53 1.87
CA LEU A 6 21.77 10.52 1.31
C LEU A 6 21.72 9.71 0.00
N HIS A 7 21.36 10.38 -1.10
CA HIS A 7 21.67 9.89 -2.44
C HIS A 7 23.20 9.90 -2.59
N ARG A 8 23.86 8.77 -2.31
CA ARG A 8 25.16 8.50 -2.92
C ARG A 8 24.88 8.01 -4.34
N ALA A 9 24.87 8.95 -5.29
CA ALA A 9 25.02 8.61 -6.69
C ALA A 9 26.40 7.98 -6.88
N PHE A 10 26.46 6.66 -7.02
CA PHE A 10 27.65 5.99 -7.54
C PHE A 10 27.70 6.24 -9.04
N LEU A 11 28.68 7.03 -9.48
CA LEU A 11 29.08 7.04 -10.88
C LEU A 11 29.55 5.63 -11.25
N ALA A 12 28.81 4.98 -12.14
CA ALA A 12 29.31 3.90 -12.96
C ALA A 12 30.37 4.46 -13.91
N SER A 13 31.63 4.50 -13.47
CA SER A 13 32.78 4.60 -14.36
C SER A 13 33.83 3.59 -13.89
N SER A 14 33.97 2.54 -14.68
CA SER A 14 35.02 1.52 -14.56
C SER A 14 36.40 2.15 -14.77
N LEU A 15 37.01 2.59 -13.68
CA LEU A 15 38.45 2.82 -13.57
C LEU A 15 38.89 2.04 -12.33
N VAL A 16 39.49 0.87 -12.57
CA VAL A 16 40.23 0.13 -11.53
C VAL A 16 41.46 0.98 -11.22
N LEU A 17 41.31 1.95 -10.32
CA LEU A 17 42.47 2.48 -9.61
C LEU A 17 42.87 1.37 -8.63
N SER A 18 43.94 0.64 -8.95
CA SER A 18 44.63 -0.18 -7.97
C SER A 18 44.85 0.67 -6.72
N ALA A 19 44.33 0.26 -5.57
CA ALA A 19 44.59 0.98 -4.33
C ALA A 19 46.11 1.05 -4.14
N GLN A 20 46.66 2.27 -4.08
CA GLN A 20 48.07 2.49 -3.78
C GLN A 20 48.41 1.75 -2.47
N GLY A 21 49.12 0.61 -2.55
CA GLY A 21 49.51 -0.19 -1.39
C GLY A 21 48.77 -1.52 -1.16
N ALA A 22 47.99 -2.05 -2.11
CA ALA A 22 47.44 -3.41 -1.99
C ALA A 22 48.51 -4.49 -2.21
N THR A 23 48.44 -5.58 -1.44
CA THR A 23 49.26 -6.79 -1.66
C THR A 23 48.61 -7.63 -2.74
N LEU A 24 49.36 -7.97 -3.79
CA LEU A 24 48.84 -8.63 -4.99
C LEU A 24 49.04 -10.14 -4.90
N TRP A 25 47.99 -10.91 -5.17
CA TRP A 25 48.14 -12.36 -5.37
C TRP A 25 48.77 -12.62 -6.74
N THR A 26 49.91 -13.30 -6.73
CA THR A 26 50.62 -13.74 -7.94
C THR A 26 50.40 -15.22 -8.23
N GLY A 27 50.15 -16.03 -7.19
CA GLY A 27 50.04 -17.50 -7.30
C GLY A 27 51.29 -18.17 -7.89
N ALA A 28 52.46 -17.52 -7.77
CA ALA A 28 53.66 -17.91 -8.50
C ALA A 28 54.32 -19.20 -8.01
N ASN A 29 54.08 -19.62 -6.76
CA ASN A 29 54.72 -20.78 -6.14
C ASN A 29 53.75 -21.94 -5.91
N SER A 30 52.55 -21.67 -5.42
CA SER A 30 51.54 -22.67 -5.07
C SER A 30 50.13 -22.07 -5.04
N THR A 31 49.13 -22.89 -4.71
CA THR A 31 47.77 -22.39 -4.43
C THR A 31 47.55 -22.06 -2.96
N ASP A 32 48.51 -22.31 -2.05
CA ASP A 32 48.31 -22.05 -0.63
C ASP A 32 48.30 -20.54 -0.35
N TYR A 33 47.19 -20.02 0.17
CA TYR A 33 47.04 -18.62 0.55
C TYR A 33 48.13 -18.15 1.53
N ASN A 34 48.64 -19.07 2.36
CA ASN A 34 49.61 -18.79 3.42
C ASN A 34 51.07 -18.87 2.98
N ASP A 35 51.31 -19.18 1.73
CA ASP A 35 52.64 -19.18 1.16
C ASP A 35 53.00 -17.76 0.73
N ALA A 36 53.92 -17.15 1.48
CA ALA A 36 54.35 -15.77 1.27
C ALA A 36 54.87 -15.51 -0.15
N LEU A 37 55.38 -16.53 -0.85
CA LEU A 37 55.89 -16.41 -2.22
C LEU A 37 54.78 -16.22 -3.27
N ASN A 38 53.52 -16.46 -2.90
CA ASN A 38 52.35 -16.21 -3.76
C ASN A 38 51.85 -14.76 -3.70
N TRP A 39 52.50 -13.90 -2.92
CA TRP A 39 52.13 -12.51 -2.73
C TRP A 39 53.21 -11.55 -3.23
N ASN A 40 52.78 -10.34 -3.62
CA ASN A 40 53.67 -9.23 -3.92
C ASN A 40 53.26 -7.99 -3.08
N PRO A 41 54.10 -7.52 -2.14
CA PRO A 41 55.40 -8.10 -1.75
C PRO A 41 55.25 -9.51 -1.15
N SER A 42 56.34 -10.31 -1.14
CA SER A 42 56.34 -11.73 -0.75
C SER A 42 56.16 -11.96 0.75
N THR A 43 55.01 -11.52 1.25
CA THR A 43 54.56 -11.56 2.64
C THR A 43 53.09 -11.91 2.64
N VAL A 44 52.68 -12.82 3.53
CA VAL A 44 51.25 -13.13 3.70
C VAL A 44 50.55 -11.88 4.25
N PRO A 45 49.51 -11.36 3.57
CA PRO A 45 48.84 -10.15 4.00
C PRO A 45 48.22 -10.29 5.39
N ALA A 46 48.41 -9.29 6.24
CA ALA A 46 47.68 -9.18 7.50
C ALA A 46 46.19 -8.94 7.25
N THR A 47 45.36 -9.17 8.27
CA THR A 47 43.90 -8.95 8.17
C THR A 47 43.55 -7.49 7.83
N THR A 48 44.39 -6.54 8.24
CA THR A 48 44.24 -5.09 8.05
C THR A 48 44.94 -4.53 6.81
N GLU A 49 45.56 -5.37 5.97
CA GLU A 49 46.22 -4.94 4.75
C GLU A 49 45.34 -5.19 3.53
N ALA A 50 45.27 -4.25 2.59
CA ALA A 50 44.46 -4.44 1.39
C ALA A 50 45.05 -5.54 0.48
N ILE A 51 44.18 -6.31 -0.17
CA ILE A 51 44.59 -7.35 -1.13
C ILE A 51 43.88 -7.20 -2.48
N GLU A 52 44.55 -7.60 -3.54
CA GLU A 52 43.97 -7.70 -4.88
C GLU A 52 44.35 -9.04 -5.55
N MET A 53 43.34 -9.69 -6.12
CA MET A 53 43.46 -10.94 -6.84
C MET A 53 42.74 -10.81 -8.18
N SER A 54 43.50 -10.77 -9.28
CA SER A 54 42.93 -10.64 -10.64
C SER A 54 43.06 -11.90 -11.48
N THR A 55 43.98 -12.81 -11.13
CA THR A 55 44.16 -14.11 -11.76
C THR A 55 44.58 -15.18 -10.75
N GLY A 56 44.63 -16.44 -11.17
CA GLY A 56 45.17 -17.56 -10.39
C GLY A 56 44.22 -18.12 -9.33
N THR A 57 44.67 -19.10 -8.56
CA THR A 57 43.86 -19.78 -7.54
C THR A 57 44.54 -19.75 -6.18
N ALA A 58 43.89 -19.16 -5.18
CA ALA A 58 44.29 -19.20 -3.79
C ALA A 58 43.35 -20.10 -2.97
N VAL A 59 43.92 -20.91 -2.09
CA VAL A 59 43.22 -21.83 -1.21
C VAL A 59 43.67 -21.53 0.22
N ARG A 60 42.72 -21.10 1.05
CA ARG A 60 42.90 -20.87 2.48
C ARG A 60 42.22 -22.01 3.24
N ASN A 61 43.00 -22.87 3.90
CA ASN A 61 42.47 -23.85 4.83
C ASN A 61 42.24 -23.20 6.21
N GLY A 62 41.02 -23.28 6.73
CA GLY A 62 40.60 -22.58 7.95
C GLY A 62 40.04 -21.18 7.70
N ASN A 63 39.92 -20.38 8.76
CA ASN A 63 39.22 -19.09 8.68
C ASN A 63 39.97 -18.07 7.79
N LEU A 64 39.18 -17.26 7.08
CA LEU A 64 39.65 -16.03 6.45
C LEU A 64 39.08 -14.83 7.21
N ASP A 65 39.95 -14.14 7.93
CA ASP A 65 39.66 -12.91 8.66
C ASP A 65 40.11 -11.70 7.84
N ARG A 66 39.22 -10.75 7.58
CA ARG A 66 39.52 -9.53 6.82
C ARG A 66 39.02 -8.29 7.55
N ALA A 67 39.81 -7.22 7.51
CA ALA A 67 39.56 -5.91 8.12
C ALA A 67 40.14 -4.78 7.25
N ALA A 68 40.22 -5.02 5.94
CA ALA A 68 40.68 -4.08 4.93
C ALA A 68 40.13 -4.47 3.56
N LEU A 69 40.26 -3.55 2.59
CA LEU A 69 39.78 -3.76 1.23
C LEU A 69 40.36 -5.04 0.61
N SER A 70 39.50 -5.93 0.14
CA SER A 70 39.89 -7.16 -0.54
C SER A 70 39.17 -7.24 -1.88
N THR A 71 39.92 -7.26 -2.98
CA THR A 71 39.34 -7.22 -4.33
C THR A 71 39.61 -8.51 -5.08
N LEU A 72 38.54 -9.16 -5.53
CA LEU A 72 38.56 -10.28 -6.46
C LEU A 72 38.05 -9.79 -7.83
N SER A 73 38.85 -9.97 -8.87
CA SER A 73 38.56 -9.54 -10.23
C SER A 73 39.06 -10.55 -11.26
N GLY A 74 38.83 -10.29 -12.55
CA GLY A 74 39.29 -11.14 -13.65
C GLY A 74 38.77 -12.58 -13.54
N ASP A 75 39.67 -13.55 -13.60
CA ASP A 75 39.41 -14.99 -13.49
C ASP A 75 39.94 -15.61 -12.18
N ALA A 76 40.38 -14.78 -11.23
CA ALA A 76 40.90 -15.25 -9.96
C ALA A 76 39.89 -16.12 -9.18
N SER A 77 40.40 -17.12 -8.48
CA SER A 77 39.63 -17.94 -7.54
C SER A 77 40.21 -17.86 -6.14
N LEU A 78 39.37 -17.53 -5.16
CA LEU A 78 39.69 -17.63 -3.73
C LEU A 78 38.79 -18.68 -3.10
N THR A 79 39.38 -19.76 -2.61
CA THR A 79 38.67 -20.85 -1.94
C THR A 79 39.02 -20.90 -0.45
N ILE A 80 38.01 -20.85 0.41
CA ILE A 80 38.12 -21.01 1.86
C ILE A 80 37.57 -22.40 2.20
N GLN A 81 38.43 -23.32 2.60
CA GLN A 81 38.08 -24.71 2.90
C GLN A 81 38.05 -24.95 4.40
N ASN A 82 37.02 -25.67 4.87
CA ASN A 82 36.85 -26.05 6.28
C ASN A 82 36.95 -24.86 7.24
N GLY A 83 36.45 -23.69 6.82
CA GLY A 83 36.75 -22.41 7.44
C GLY A 83 35.57 -21.44 7.42
N ARG A 84 35.63 -20.45 8.30
CA ARG A 84 34.67 -19.35 8.33
C ARG A 84 35.17 -18.20 7.46
N PHE A 85 34.26 -17.51 6.77
CA PHE A 85 34.53 -16.20 6.21
C PHE A 85 34.10 -15.13 7.22
N LEU A 86 35.04 -14.30 7.65
CA LEU A 86 34.91 -13.35 8.77
C LEU A 86 35.37 -11.96 8.32
N ASN A 87 34.48 -11.20 7.69
CA ASN A 87 34.78 -9.84 7.24
C ASN A 87 34.39 -8.81 8.31
N GLY A 88 35.26 -7.83 8.58
CA GLY A 88 35.16 -6.92 9.74
C GLY A 88 35.97 -7.36 10.97
N SER A 89 36.73 -8.46 10.87
CA SER A 89 37.45 -9.05 12.01
C SER A 89 38.71 -8.24 12.37
N GLY A 90 38.56 -7.28 13.30
CA GLY A 90 39.65 -6.44 13.79
C GLY A 90 39.70 -5.02 13.20
N GLY A 91 38.70 -4.62 12.42
CA GLY A 91 38.58 -3.30 11.77
C GLY A 91 37.48 -3.32 10.71
N THR A 92 37.21 -2.20 10.03
CA THR A 92 36.21 -2.15 8.96
C THR A 92 36.64 -3.00 7.77
N GLY A 93 35.78 -3.91 7.31
CA GLY A 93 36.11 -4.83 6.22
C GLY A 93 35.31 -4.53 4.96
N ASP A 94 35.98 -4.24 3.84
CA ASP A 94 35.31 -4.10 2.53
C ASP A 94 35.79 -5.21 1.59
N PHE A 95 34.86 -5.97 1.03
CA PHE A 95 35.19 -7.02 0.06
C PHE A 95 34.51 -6.74 -1.27
N GLN A 96 35.27 -6.75 -2.37
CA GLN A 96 34.75 -6.52 -3.71
C GLN A 96 34.90 -7.78 -4.55
N VAL A 97 33.81 -8.20 -5.20
CA VAL A 97 33.79 -9.29 -6.17
C VAL A 97 33.36 -8.71 -7.51
N ASN A 98 34.35 -8.28 -8.28
CA ASN A 98 34.15 -7.66 -9.60
C ASN A 98 34.23 -8.70 -10.74
N GLY A 99 34.78 -9.88 -10.45
CA GLY A 99 34.96 -11.01 -11.36
C GLY A 99 35.40 -12.24 -10.56
N GLY A 100 35.82 -13.30 -11.26
CA GLY A 100 36.37 -14.50 -10.60
C GLY A 100 35.37 -15.29 -9.77
N THR A 101 35.88 -16.09 -8.83
CA THR A 101 35.07 -16.93 -7.94
C THR A 101 35.56 -16.93 -6.50
N LEU A 102 34.71 -16.52 -5.55
CA LEU A 102 34.89 -16.74 -4.12
C LEU A 102 34.11 -17.99 -3.70
N SER A 103 34.78 -19.03 -3.22
CA SER A 103 34.12 -20.23 -2.72
C SER A 103 34.44 -20.46 -1.25
N GLN A 104 33.42 -20.68 -0.42
CA GLN A 104 33.58 -20.97 1.00
C GLN A 104 32.82 -22.23 1.39
N THR A 105 33.50 -23.10 2.15
CA THR A 105 32.91 -24.27 2.80
C THR A 105 33.28 -24.27 4.28
N GLY A 106 32.29 -24.41 5.17
CA GLY A 106 32.53 -24.42 6.62
C GLY A 106 31.35 -23.93 7.44
N ASN A 107 31.59 -23.40 8.65
CA ASN A 107 30.50 -23.15 9.57
C ASN A 107 29.71 -21.87 9.29
N TYR A 108 30.41 -20.76 9.07
CA TYR A 108 29.78 -19.45 8.98
C TYR A 108 30.33 -18.66 7.81
N PHE A 109 29.44 -17.92 7.17
CA PHE A 109 29.77 -16.83 6.27
C PHE A 109 29.18 -15.56 6.89
N ILE A 110 30.06 -14.65 7.31
CA ILE A 110 29.67 -13.44 8.03
C ILE A 110 30.15 -12.23 7.24
N VAL A 111 29.19 -11.44 6.76
CA VAL A 111 29.45 -10.22 5.97
C VAL A 111 30.11 -9.14 6.83
N SER A 112 29.71 -9.07 8.11
CA SER A 112 30.20 -8.11 9.09
C SER A 112 30.33 -8.73 10.47
N ILE A 113 31.55 -8.82 11.01
CA ILE A 113 31.82 -9.33 12.34
C ILE A 113 32.49 -8.28 13.22
N ASN A 114 31.96 -8.01 14.41
CA ASN A 114 32.46 -7.05 15.43
C ASN A 114 32.60 -5.57 15.02
N GLN A 115 32.71 -5.25 13.73
CA GLN A 115 32.87 -3.90 13.18
C GLN A 115 32.05 -3.78 11.89
N PRO A 116 31.60 -2.58 11.51
CA PRO A 116 30.90 -2.37 10.23
C PRO A 116 31.72 -2.86 9.03
N ALA A 117 31.05 -3.52 8.09
CA ALA A 117 31.72 -4.14 6.96
C ALA A 117 30.77 -4.31 5.76
N SER A 118 31.31 -4.36 4.55
CA SER A 118 30.54 -4.49 3.33
C SER A 118 31.10 -5.53 2.36
N ILE A 119 30.21 -6.10 1.54
CA ILE A 119 30.56 -6.86 0.34
C ILE A 119 29.84 -6.21 -0.84
N VAL A 120 30.58 -5.90 -1.90
CA VAL A 120 30.05 -5.37 -3.16
C VAL A 120 30.39 -6.33 -4.28
N GLN A 121 29.37 -6.92 -4.90
CA GLN A 121 29.50 -7.86 -5.99
C GLN A 121 28.99 -7.22 -7.28
N THR A 122 29.89 -6.83 -8.18
CA THR A 122 29.53 -6.27 -9.49
C THR A 122 29.60 -7.32 -10.61
N GLY A 123 30.20 -8.48 -10.33
CA GLY A 123 30.33 -9.61 -11.26
C GLY A 123 30.71 -10.91 -10.53
N GLY A 124 31.29 -11.86 -11.26
CA GLY A 124 31.82 -13.10 -10.69
C GLY A 124 30.78 -13.99 -9.99
N VAL A 125 31.29 -14.99 -9.25
CA VAL A 125 30.48 -15.95 -8.51
C VAL A 125 30.94 -16.04 -7.05
N VAL A 126 30.00 -15.94 -6.11
CA VAL A 126 30.24 -16.21 -4.69
C VAL A 126 29.45 -17.45 -4.30
N ASN A 127 30.15 -18.53 -3.94
CA ASN A 127 29.55 -19.76 -3.45
C ASN A 127 29.84 -19.90 -1.96
N SER A 128 28.81 -20.09 -1.14
CA SER A 128 28.94 -20.37 0.28
C SER A 128 28.14 -21.62 0.63
N SER A 129 28.83 -22.68 1.06
CA SER A 129 28.21 -23.90 1.56
C SER A 129 28.47 -24.02 3.05
N ILE A 130 27.41 -23.91 3.84
CA ILE A 130 27.50 -23.78 5.29
C ILE A 130 26.64 -24.79 6.05
N ASP A 131 27.16 -25.23 7.20
CA ASP A 131 26.45 -26.11 8.12
C ASP A 131 25.87 -25.37 9.34
N ARG A 132 26.24 -24.09 9.56
CA ARG A 132 25.63 -23.24 10.59
C ARG A 132 24.85 -22.08 10.01
N GLY A 133 25.47 -20.93 9.75
CA GLY A 133 24.72 -19.69 9.50
C GLY A 133 25.37 -18.74 8.50
N TRP A 134 24.53 -18.13 7.67
CA TRP A 134 24.90 -17.05 6.77
C TRP A 134 24.36 -15.77 7.39
N PHE A 135 25.24 -14.91 7.90
CA PHE A 135 24.86 -13.76 8.70
C PHE A 135 25.32 -12.47 8.04
N MET A 136 24.41 -11.50 7.97
CA MET A 136 24.77 -10.15 7.56
C MET A 136 25.63 -9.47 8.64
N SER A 137 25.28 -9.65 9.92
CA SER A 137 26.08 -9.19 11.06
C SER A 137 26.26 -10.25 12.14
N ASP A 138 27.42 -10.27 12.80
CA ASP A 138 27.62 -10.96 14.07
C ASP A 138 28.65 -10.26 14.99
N GLY A 139 28.58 -10.49 16.29
CA GLY A 139 29.44 -9.80 17.27
C GLY A 139 29.06 -8.33 17.52
N GLY A 140 29.72 -7.66 18.48
CA GLY A 140 29.36 -6.30 18.94
C GLY A 140 29.45 -5.25 17.81
N THR A 141 28.79 -4.09 17.95
CA THR A 141 28.81 -2.92 17.02
C THR A 141 28.74 -3.17 15.50
N SER A 142 28.46 -4.40 15.05
CA SER A 142 28.56 -4.82 13.66
C SER A 142 27.32 -4.40 12.88
N SER A 143 27.52 -3.85 11.69
CA SER A 143 26.48 -3.65 10.69
C SER A 143 27.01 -4.09 9.33
N GLY A 144 26.23 -4.91 8.63
CA GLY A 144 26.64 -5.52 7.36
C GLY A 144 25.84 -4.98 6.18
N THR A 145 26.53 -4.77 5.05
CA THR A 145 25.85 -4.55 3.76
C THR A 145 26.41 -5.52 2.73
N TYR A 146 25.53 -6.27 2.08
CA TYR A 146 25.87 -7.01 0.87
C TYR A 146 25.11 -6.40 -0.31
N GLU A 147 25.84 -5.84 -1.26
CA GLU A 147 25.29 -5.32 -2.51
C GLU A 147 25.64 -6.21 -3.69
N ILE A 148 24.64 -6.59 -4.48
CA ILE A 148 24.78 -7.37 -5.71
C ILE A 148 24.34 -6.46 -6.85
N GLY A 149 25.30 -5.92 -7.60
CA GLY A 149 25.08 -5.21 -8.85
C GLY A 149 25.18 -6.11 -10.08
N GLY A 150 25.79 -7.29 -9.96
CA GLY A 150 25.96 -8.27 -11.04
C GLY A 150 26.52 -9.60 -10.54
N GLY A 151 26.66 -10.60 -11.42
CA GLY A 151 27.13 -11.93 -11.06
C GLY A 151 26.12 -12.76 -10.26
N SER A 152 26.61 -13.77 -9.54
CA SER A 152 25.77 -14.69 -8.74
C SER A 152 26.31 -14.91 -7.33
N LEU A 153 25.46 -14.72 -6.33
CA LEU A 153 25.64 -15.21 -4.96
C LEU A 153 24.83 -16.51 -4.81
N ASN A 154 25.49 -17.62 -4.47
CA ASN A 154 24.86 -18.90 -4.24
C ASN A 154 25.20 -19.39 -2.83
N VAL A 155 24.18 -19.47 -1.97
CA VAL A 155 24.30 -19.89 -0.58
C VAL A 155 23.53 -21.20 -0.38
N VAL A 156 24.23 -22.24 0.04
CA VAL A 156 23.65 -23.53 0.40
C VAL A 156 23.81 -23.75 1.89
N THR A 157 22.70 -24.01 2.56
CA THR A 157 22.65 -24.26 4.01
C THR A 157 22.22 -25.70 4.28
N SER A 158 22.89 -26.36 5.23
CA SER A 158 22.66 -27.76 5.59
C SER A 158 22.34 -27.97 7.08
N GLY A 159 22.28 -26.89 7.87
CA GLY A 159 21.92 -26.95 9.28
C GLY A 159 20.40 -26.90 9.54
N SER A 160 19.94 -27.50 10.65
CA SER A 160 18.52 -27.53 11.04
C SER A 160 18.26 -26.94 12.43
N GLN A 161 17.23 -26.10 12.56
CA GLN A 161 16.85 -25.39 13.78
C GLN A 161 16.46 -26.30 14.97
N THR A 162 16.19 -27.59 14.77
CA THR A 162 15.93 -28.52 15.88
C THR A 162 17.13 -28.71 16.81
N ALA A 163 18.33 -28.28 16.37
CA ALA A 163 19.58 -28.40 17.14
C ALA A 163 20.17 -27.06 17.64
N ASN A 164 19.77 -25.89 17.10
CA ASN A 164 20.28 -24.56 17.47
C ASN A 164 19.56 -23.43 16.70
N ASN A 165 19.36 -22.25 17.30
CA ASN A 165 18.83 -21.07 16.60
C ASN A 165 19.81 -20.49 15.55
N ASN A 166 21.06 -20.95 15.53
CA ASN A 166 22.13 -20.50 14.63
C ASN A 166 22.01 -21.02 13.18
N PHE A 167 21.02 -21.87 12.87
CA PHE A 167 20.85 -22.48 11.55
C PHE A 167 19.90 -21.67 10.66
N ALA A 168 20.36 -20.50 10.21
CA ALA A 168 19.57 -19.57 9.43
C ALA A 168 20.40 -18.74 8.43
N VAL A 169 19.71 -18.21 7.43
CA VAL A 169 20.11 -16.99 6.72
C VAL A 169 19.53 -15.82 7.52
N HIS A 170 20.38 -14.99 8.12
CA HIS A 170 19.93 -13.95 9.06
C HIS A 170 20.45 -12.58 8.66
N ILE A 171 19.53 -11.73 8.22
CA ILE A 171 19.71 -10.30 8.01
C ILE A 171 19.16 -9.59 9.24
N GLY A 172 19.97 -8.80 9.93
CA GLY A 172 19.57 -8.14 11.17
C GLY A 172 19.82 -8.94 12.45
N LYS A 173 20.78 -9.86 12.45
CA LYS A 173 21.09 -10.69 13.63
C LYS A 173 21.58 -9.84 14.79
N GLN A 174 22.50 -8.90 14.55
CA GLN A 174 23.03 -8.02 15.59
C GLN A 174 22.58 -6.57 15.44
N SER A 175 22.46 -6.06 14.21
CA SER A 175 22.14 -4.67 13.94
C SER A 175 20.91 -4.48 13.06
N GLY A 176 20.12 -3.45 13.36
CA GLY A 176 19.03 -2.98 12.49
C GLY A 176 19.48 -2.29 11.22
N ASP A 177 20.77 -1.95 11.10
CA ASP A 177 21.32 -1.28 9.92
C ASP A 177 21.74 -2.27 8.82
N ASP A 178 21.57 -3.58 9.06
CA ASP A 178 21.89 -4.63 8.10
C ASP A 178 21.09 -4.50 6.79
N ALA A 179 21.78 -4.73 5.67
CA ALA A 179 21.22 -4.57 4.34
C ALA A 179 21.66 -5.66 3.35
N LEU A 180 20.69 -6.32 2.70
CA LEU A 180 20.92 -7.09 1.48
C LEU A 180 20.31 -6.34 0.30
N LEU A 181 21.13 -5.89 -0.65
CA LEU A 181 20.72 -5.08 -1.79
C LEU A 181 20.94 -5.87 -3.08
N VAL A 182 19.88 -6.13 -3.83
CA VAL A 182 19.91 -6.77 -5.15
C VAL A 182 19.60 -5.71 -6.20
N ASN A 183 20.66 -5.11 -6.72
CA ASN A 183 20.65 -4.06 -7.74
C ASN A 183 20.91 -4.61 -9.15
N GLY A 184 21.23 -5.90 -9.26
CA GLY A 184 21.43 -6.68 -10.48
C GLY A 184 21.83 -8.12 -10.12
N GLY A 185 22.20 -8.93 -11.11
CA GLY A 185 22.66 -10.30 -10.87
C GLY A 185 21.62 -11.22 -10.20
N SER A 186 22.11 -12.24 -9.47
CA SER A 186 21.26 -13.21 -8.78
C SER A 186 21.75 -13.53 -7.36
N ALA A 187 20.86 -13.52 -6.37
CA ALA A 187 21.07 -14.03 -5.02
C ALA A 187 20.23 -15.28 -4.79
N ASN A 188 20.87 -16.45 -4.64
CA ASN A 188 20.20 -17.74 -4.50
C ASN A 188 20.53 -18.35 -3.15
N PHE A 189 19.53 -18.47 -2.28
CA PHE A 189 19.63 -19.15 -1.00
C PHE A 189 18.89 -20.49 -1.08
N THR A 190 19.54 -21.57 -0.70
CA THR A 190 18.98 -22.93 -0.70
C THR A 190 19.17 -23.58 0.66
N ALA A 191 18.10 -24.13 1.22
CA ALA A 191 18.15 -25.03 2.36
C ALA A 191 18.02 -26.48 1.90
N THR A 192 18.95 -27.33 2.35
CA THR A 192 18.98 -28.76 2.01
C THR A 192 18.40 -29.65 3.10
N VAL A 193 18.06 -29.07 4.24
CA VAL A 193 17.46 -29.78 5.38
C VAL A 193 16.16 -29.11 5.79
N ALA A 194 15.19 -29.92 6.21
CA ALA A 194 13.93 -29.41 6.73
C ALA A 194 14.15 -28.51 7.96
N ASN A 195 13.23 -27.57 8.16
CA ASN A 195 13.21 -26.61 9.27
C ASN A 195 14.32 -25.55 9.30
N THR A 196 15.08 -25.37 8.21
CA THR A 196 15.94 -24.18 8.06
C THR A 196 15.08 -22.94 7.79
N ARG A 197 15.55 -21.76 8.23
CA ARG A 197 14.78 -20.51 8.22
C ARG A 197 15.59 -19.33 7.69
N THR A 198 14.87 -18.35 7.17
CA THR A 198 15.41 -17.04 6.81
C THR A 198 14.75 -15.96 7.67
N TYR A 199 15.56 -15.02 8.16
CA TYR A 199 15.11 -13.93 9.02
C TYR A 199 15.57 -12.57 8.49
N VAL A 200 14.65 -11.61 8.49
CA VAL A 200 14.91 -10.18 8.41
C VAL A 200 14.39 -9.56 9.71
N SER A 201 15.31 -9.06 10.53
CA SER A 201 15.06 -8.73 11.95
C SER A 201 15.52 -7.32 12.34
N LYS A 202 15.11 -6.84 13.52
CA LYS A 202 15.62 -5.62 14.19
C LYS A 202 15.58 -4.32 13.36
N GLY A 203 14.71 -4.22 12.35
CA GLY A 203 14.65 -3.05 11.48
C GLY A 203 15.55 -3.12 10.24
N SER A 204 16.27 -4.23 10.07
CA SER A 204 17.08 -4.48 8.88
C SER A 204 16.23 -4.56 7.61
N ARG A 205 16.91 -4.45 6.46
CA ARG A 205 16.23 -4.42 5.16
C ARG A 205 16.83 -5.39 4.14
N VAL A 206 15.94 -5.94 3.34
CA VAL A 206 16.24 -6.58 2.05
C VAL A 206 15.62 -5.69 0.97
N GLU A 207 16.35 -5.40 -0.09
CA GLU A 207 15.90 -4.54 -1.17
C GLU A 207 16.23 -5.16 -2.52
N VAL A 208 15.22 -5.32 -3.37
CA VAL A 208 15.35 -5.84 -4.74
C VAL A 208 14.93 -4.73 -5.69
N ASN A 209 15.93 -4.10 -6.30
CA ASN A 209 15.76 -3.02 -7.27
C ASN A 209 15.80 -3.56 -8.71
N SER A 210 16.59 -4.61 -8.95
CA SER A 210 16.60 -5.38 -10.20
C SER A 210 17.16 -6.80 -9.95
N GLY A 211 17.39 -7.61 -10.99
CA GLY A 211 17.93 -8.96 -10.83
C GLY A 211 16.95 -9.95 -10.17
N SER A 212 17.48 -10.95 -9.47
CA SER A 212 16.67 -12.00 -8.84
C SER A 212 17.14 -12.36 -7.43
N LEU A 213 16.21 -12.48 -6.48
CA LEU A 213 16.40 -13.04 -5.15
C LEU A 213 15.57 -14.32 -5.01
N SER A 214 16.21 -15.45 -4.71
CA SER A 214 15.55 -16.74 -4.61
C SER A 214 15.79 -17.40 -3.26
N PHE A 215 14.72 -17.89 -2.63
CA PHE A 215 14.76 -18.75 -1.44
C PHE A 215 14.13 -20.10 -1.77
N SER A 216 14.90 -21.19 -1.64
CA SER A 216 14.44 -22.55 -1.92
C SER A 216 14.64 -23.46 -0.70
N GLY A 217 13.64 -24.29 -0.38
CA GLY A 217 13.75 -25.32 0.67
C GLY A 217 13.58 -24.82 2.10
N PHE A 218 13.45 -23.51 2.30
CA PHE A 218 13.28 -22.93 3.64
C PHE A 218 11.86 -23.18 4.15
N ARG A 219 11.74 -23.56 5.44
CA ARG A 219 10.43 -23.68 6.07
C ARG A 219 9.78 -22.31 6.26
N PHE A 220 10.51 -21.35 6.80
CA PHE A 220 10.00 -19.99 7.00
C PHE A 220 10.95 -18.97 6.38
N ILE A 221 10.35 -18.01 5.68
CA ILE A 221 10.99 -16.76 5.32
C ILE A 221 10.25 -15.68 6.12
N SER A 222 10.87 -15.14 7.16
CA SER A 222 10.22 -14.18 8.06
C SER A 222 10.80 -12.78 7.90
N VAL A 223 9.93 -11.81 7.63
CA VAL A 223 10.22 -10.38 7.67
C VAL A 223 9.56 -9.81 8.92
N GLY A 224 10.34 -9.20 9.82
CA GLY A 224 9.84 -8.76 11.12
C GLY A 224 10.01 -9.84 12.18
N ARG A 225 11.21 -10.41 12.27
CA ARG A 225 11.58 -11.36 13.34
C ARG A 225 12.34 -10.64 14.46
N ASP A 226 12.32 -11.26 15.65
CA ASP A 226 13.01 -10.87 16.89
C ASP A 226 12.50 -9.57 17.55
N GLY A 227 11.99 -9.69 18.78
CA GLY A 227 11.05 -8.77 19.46
C GLY A 227 11.52 -7.37 19.85
N ASP A 228 12.38 -6.74 19.05
CA ASP A 228 12.58 -5.30 19.11
C ASP A 228 11.36 -4.57 18.53
N ALA A 229 10.30 -4.45 19.34
CA ALA A 229 9.01 -3.89 18.95
C ALA A 229 9.03 -2.43 18.46
N THR A 230 10.19 -1.75 18.54
CA THR A 230 10.33 -0.33 18.14
C THR A 230 10.73 -0.13 16.69
N THR A 231 11.22 -1.18 16.03
CA THR A 231 11.71 -1.12 14.65
C THR A 231 10.76 -1.85 13.70
N THR A 232 10.94 -1.65 12.39
CA THR A 232 10.17 -2.38 11.37
C THR A 232 11.15 -2.97 10.37
N SER A 233 11.19 -4.30 10.30
CA SER A 233 12.06 -5.00 9.36
C SER A 233 11.38 -5.05 7.99
N LYS A 234 12.15 -4.88 6.91
CA LYS A 234 11.58 -4.58 5.60
C LYS A 234 12.10 -5.49 4.51
N MET A 235 11.21 -5.87 3.60
CA MET A 235 11.56 -6.31 2.26
C MET A 235 10.94 -5.33 1.26
N LEU A 236 11.78 -4.69 0.45
CA LEU A 236 11.36 -3.73 -0.57
C LEU A 236 11.59 -4.35 -1.95
N ILE A 237 10.55 -4.40 -2.76
CA ILE A 237 10.60 -4.92 -4.13
C ILE A 237 10.25 -3.76 -5.05
N ASN A 238 11.29 -3.09 -5.51
CA ASN A 238 11.20 -1.93 -6.39
C ASN A 238 11.35 -2.31 -7.87
N GLY A 239 11.74 -3.56 -8.14
CA GLY A 239 11.88 -4.19 -9.45
C GLY A 239 12.39 -5.62 -9.31
N GLY A 240 12.84 -6.22 -10.42
CA GLY A 240 13.40 -7.58 -10.40
C GLY A 240 12.40 -8.67 -9.99
N THR A 241 12.92 -9.78 -9.49
CA THR A 241 12.11 -10.95 -9.09
C THR A 241 12.48 -11.44 -7.69
N VAL A 242 11.48 -11.79 -6.90
CA VAL A 242 11.60 -12.54 -5.64
C VAL A 242 10.90 -13.88 -5.82
N ASN A 243 11.65 -14.97 -5.76
CA ASN A 243 11.11 -16.32 -5.92
C ASN A 243 11.26 -17.11 -4.60
N VAL A 244 10.16 -17.70 -4.15
CA VAL A 244 10.13 -18.55 -2.96
C VAL A 244 9.54 -19.89 -3.33
N SER A 245 10.24 -20.98 -3.05
CA SER A 245 9.80 -22.33 -3.43
C SER A 245 10.27 -23.41 -2.45
N GLY A 246 9.67 -24.60 -2.56
CA GLY A 246 10.09 -25.79 -1.81
C GLY A 246 9.89 -25.66 -0.30
N GLN A 247 8.90 -24.89 0.15
CA GLN A 247 8.59 -24.78 1.58
C GLN A 247 8.17 -26.15 2.14
N ALA A 248 8.46 -26.38 3.42
CA ALA A 248 7.91 -27.52 4.14
C ALA A 248 6.36 -27.41 4.20
N ALA A 249 5.66 -28.53 4.43
CA ALA A 249 4.19 -28.57 4.45
C ALA A 249 3.55 -27.61 5.48
N ASP A 250 4.27 -27.26 6.54
CA ASP A 250 3.89 -26.30 7.58
C ASP A 250 4.71 -25.00 7.54
N GLY A 251 5.29 -24.71 6.38
CA GLY A 251 6.06 -23.52 6.06
C GLY A 251 5.20 -22.34 5.59
N ALA A 252 5.82 -21.16 5.56
CA ALA A 252 5.18 -19.93 5.09
C ALA A 252 6.20 -18.83 4.76
N VAL A 253 5.80 -17.88 3.93
CA VAL A 253 6.33 -16.51 4.01
C VAL A 253 5.58 -15.80 5.13
N VAL A 254 6.29 -15.23 6.10
CA VAL A 254 5.70 -14.59 7.28
C VAL A 254 6.10 -13.13 7.34
N ILE A 255 5.11 -12.26 7.46
CA ILE A 255 5.29 -10.81 7.61
C ILE A 255 4.76 -10.45 9.00
N GLY A 256 5.67 -10.05 9.88
CA GLY A 256 5.38 -9.88 11.29
C GLY A 256 5.43 -11.20 12.05
N ASN A 257 6.55 -11.50 12.71
CA ASN A 257 6.76 -12.73 13.47
C ASN A 257 7.55 -12.43 14.76
N GLY A 258 6.86 -11.85 15.75
CA GLY A 258 7.47 -11.36 16.99
C GLY A 258 8.01 -9.92 16.91
N ASN A 259 8.17 -9.34 15.72
CA ASN A 259 8.41 -7.91 15.48
C ASN A 259 7.55 -7.43 14.30
N THR A 260 7.36 -6.13 14.12
CA THR A 260 6.66 -5.57 12.96
C THR A 260 7.44 -5.84 11.67
N GLY A 261 6.76 -6.48 10.72
CA GLY A 261 7.29 -6.76 9.38
C GLY A 261 6.57 -5.96 8.31
N LEU A 262 7.32 -5.51 7.30
CA LEU A 262 6.78 -4.88 6.11
C LEU A 262 7.35 -5.53 4.85
N ILE A 263 6.49 -6.00 3.96
CA ILE A 263 6.85 -6.22 2.55
C ILE A 263 6.16 -5.14 1.73
N SER A 264 6.93 -4.37 0.97
CA SER A 264 6.43 -3.32 0.10
C SER A 264 6.86 -3.60 -1.34
N MET A 265 5.90 -3.68 -2.25
CA MET A 265 6.14 -3.95 -3.67
C MET A 265 5.65 -2.77 -4.52
N GLY A 266 6.59 -2.05 -5.11
CA GLY A 266 6.32 -0.94 -6.02
C GLY A 266 6.31 -1.37 -7.50
N SER A 267 7.12 -2.36 -7.85
CA SER A 267 7.15 -3.01 -9.16
C SER A 267 7.82 -4.39 -9.06
N GLY A 268 8.11 -5.05 -10.18
CA GLY A 268 8.71 -6.39 -10.19
C GLY A 268 7.73 -7.51 -9.87
N ASP A 269 8.25 -8.70 -9.62
CA ASP A 269 7.46 -9.90 -9.37
C ASP A 269 7.83 -10.56 -8.04
N PHE A 270 6.82 -10.90 -7.22
CA PHE A 270 6.93 -11.80 -6.08
C PHE A 270 6.19 -13.09 -6.42
N HIS A 271 6.92 -14.19 -6.57
CA HIS A 271 6.37 -15.52 -6.78
C HIS A 271 6.60 -16.43 -5.57
N LEU A 272 5.52 -16.94 -4.99
CA LEU A 272 5.53 -17.99 -3.98
C LEU A 272 4.93 -19.27 -4.56
N VAL A 273 5.80 -20.26 -4.79
CA VAL A 273 5.42 -21.58 -5.28
C VAL A 273 5.01 -22.47 -4.11
N ASN A 274 3.72 -22.83 -4.05
CA ASN A 274 3.16 -23.77 -3.07
C ASN A 274 3.50 -23.41 -1.61
N GLY A 275 2.69 -22.53 -1.02
CA GLY A 275 2.81 -22.17 0.39
C GLY A 275 1.96 -20.94 0.73
N PRO A 276 1.53 -20.78 1.99
CA PRO A 276 0.80 -19.59 2.39
C PRO A 276 1.72 -18.40 2.65
N MET A 277 1.15 -17.20 2.50
CA MET A 277 1.69 -15.97 3.07
C MET A 277 0.90 -15.62 4.33
N TRP A 278 1.58 -15.41 5.45
CA TRP A 278 0.96 -14.96 6.69
C TRP A 278 1.32 -13.51 6.97
N VAL A 279 0.32 -12.66 7.12
CA VAL A 279 0.45 -11.24 7.40
C VAL A 279 -0.07 -10.99 8.81
N GLY A 280 0.83 -10.81 9.77
CA GLY A 280 0.53 -10.71 11.20
C GLY A 280 0.51 -12.08 11.88
N ASP A 281 1.66 -12.52 12.39
CA ASP A 281 1.82 -13.77 13.14
C ASP A 281 2.71 -13.56 14.38
N GLY A 282 2.82 -14.59 15.23
CA GLY A 282 3.74 -14.60 16.37
C GLY A 282 3.53 -13.46 17.38
N GLY A 283 2.31 -12.91 17.48
CA GLY A 283 1.97 -11.80 18.39
C GLY A 283 2.34 -10.40 17.90
N ALA A 284 2.92 -10.26 16.70
CA ALA A 284 3.38 -8.97 16.17
C ALA A 284 2.69 -8.59 14.85
N GLY A 285 2.90 -7.33 14.46
CA GLY A 285 2.26 -6.73 13.30
C GLY A 285 2.86 -7.11 11.95
N GLY A 286 2.01 -7.37 10.97
CA GLY A 286 2.43 -7.58 9.59
C GLY A 286 1.77 -6.61 8.62
N SER A 287 2.54 -6.09 7.67
CA SER A 287 2.00 -5.29 6.56
C SER A 287 2.54 -5.75 5.21
N TYR A 288 1.65 -6.05 4.28
CA TYR A 288 1.96 -6.20 2.87
C TYR A 288 1.35 -5.02 2.10
N VAL A 289 2.16 -4.30 1.32
CA VAL A 289 1.70 -3.15 0.53
C VAL A 289 2.16 -3.32 -0.92
N GLN A 290 1.21 -3.31 -1.85
CA GLN A 290 1.49 -3.40 -3.28
C GLN A 290 0.92 -2.20 -4.02
N THR A 291 1.79 -1.43 -4.68
CA THR A 291 1.40 -0.28 -5.52
C THR A 291 1.62 -0.55 -7.02
N GLY A 292 2.29 -1.64 -7.37
CA GLY A 292 2.55 -2.10 -8.74
C GLY A 292 3.12 -3.52 -8.76
N GLY A 293 3.51 -4.01 -9.94
CA GLY A 293 4.11 -5.35 -10.09
C GLY A 293 3.11 -6.51 -9.98
N THR A 294 3.65 -7.72 -9.84
CA THR A 294 2.89 -8.99 -9.80
C THR A 294 3.16 -9.74 -8.50
N LEU A 295 2.11 -10.04 -7.73
CA LEU A 295 2.15 -11.03 -6.66
C LEU A 295 1.48 -12.31 -7.15
N MET A 296 2.18 -13.43 -7.09
CA MET A 296 1.65 -14.74 -7.46
C MET A 296 1.91 -15.76 -6.37
N LEU A 297 0.84 -16.32 -5.80
CA LEU A 297 0.89 -17.45 -4.89
C LEU A 297 0.27 -18.67 -5.60
N ASP A 298 1.10 -19.62 -6.01
CA ASP A 298 0.63 -20.85 -6.66
C ASP A 298 -0.14 -21.69 -5.64
N ASP A 299 -1.47 -21.72 -5.76
CA ASP A 299 -2.41 -22.41 -4.84
C ASP A 299 -2.32 -21.97 -3.36
N GLY A 300 -1.49 -20.97 -3.08
CA GLY A 300 -1.20 -20.44 -1.76
C GLY A 300 -2.29 -19.51 -1.24
N GLN A 301 -2.51 -19.54 0.07
CA GLN A 301 -3.45 -18.63 0.75
C GLN A 301 -2.72 -17.41 1.28
N ILE A 302 -3.38 -16.26 1.28
CA ILE A 302 -2.98 -15.10 2.07
C ILE A 302 -3.79 -15.14 3.36
N VAL A 303 -3.12 -15.29 4.51
CA VAL A 303 -3.76 -15.28 5.82
C VAL A 303 -3.42 -13.96 6.51
N VAL A 304 -4.43 -13.13 6.74
CA VAL A 304 -4.29 -11.82 7.37
C VAL A 304 -4.78 -11.89 8.82
N GLY A 305 -3.93 -11.45 9.73
CA GLY A 305 -4.18 -11.47 11.16
C GLY A 305 -4.25 -12.90 11.72
N ARG A 306 -3.20 -13.71 11.55
CA ARG A 306 -3.16 -15.09 12.03
C ARG A 306 -3.01 -15.19 13.55
N ASN A 307 -1.96 -14.58 14.11
CA ASN A 307 -1.70 -14.49 15.56
C ASN A 307 -1.19 -13.11 16.02
N GLY A 308 -1.13 -12.13 15.11
CA GLY A 308 -0.91 -10.73 15.39
C GLY A 308 -1.79 -9.89 14.48
N TRP A 309 -1.75 -8.56 14.57
CA TRP A 309 -2.50 -7.70 13.64
C TRP A 309 -1.90 -7.80 12.23
N GLY A 310 -2.74 -7.76 11.20
CA GLY A 310 -2.31 -7.94 9.81
C GLY A 310 -2.99 -6.94 8.89
N ILE A 311 -2.22 -6.33 8.00
CA ILE A 311 -2.73 -5.43 6.97
C ILE A 311 -2.23 -5.87 5.60
N PHE A 312 -3.14 -6.19 4.69
CA PHE A 312 -2.84 -6.41 3.28
C PHE A 312 -3.43 -5.26 2.45
N THR A 313 -2.60 -4.54 1.70
CA THR A 313 -3.03 -3.42 0.87
C THR A 313 -2.65 -3.65 -0.60
N LEU A 314 -3.63 -3.57 -1.48
CA LEU A 314 -3.46 -3.54 -2.94
C LEU A 314 -3.93 -2.18 -3.48
N ASP A 315 -2.97 -1.32 -3.82
CA ASP A 315 -3.20 -0.01 -4.42
C ASP A 315 -3.03 -0.02 -5.94
N GLY A 316 -2.31 -1.01 -6.48
CA GLY A 316 -2.04 -1.16 -7.90
C GLY A 316 -1.33 -2.49 -8.23
N GLY A 317 -1.12 -2.77 -9.52
CA GLY A 317 -0.52 -4.03 -9.96
C GLY A 317 -1.53 -5.19 -9.99
N THR A 318 -1.01 -6.42 -9.97
CA THR A 318 -1.82 -7.65 -9.98
C THR A 318 -1.45 -8.56 -8.81
N ALA A 319 -2.45 -9.15 -8.17
CA ALA A 319 -2.27 -10.12 -7.09
C ALA A 319 -3.11 -11.37 -7.37
N THR A 320 -2.48 -12.54 -7.30
CA THR A 320 -3.14 -13.84 -7.45
C THR A 320 -2.82 -14.73 -6.25
N ALA A 321 -3.85 -15.32 -5.66
CA ALA A 321 -3.75 -16.31 -4.59
C ALA A 321 -4.93 -17.26 -4.65
N ARG A 322 -4.88 -18.39 -3.95
CA ARG A 322 -6.06 -19.27 -3.81
C ARG A 322 -7.17 -18.56 -3.04
N ASN A 323 -6.88 -17.97 -1.90
CA ASN A 323 -7.84 -17.16 -1.17
C ASN A 323 -7.15 -16.09 -0.33
N ILE A 324 -7.95 -15.13 0.14
CA ILE A 324 -7.58 -14.24 1.24
C ILE A 324 -8.47 -14.60 2.44
N GLN A 325 -7.82 -14.97 3.54
CA GLN A 325 -8.46 -15.38 4.78
C GLN A 325 -8.14 -14.38 5.90
N LEU A 326 -9.17 -13.83 6.55
CA LEU A 326 -9.02 -12.90 7.66
C LEU A 326 -9.35 -13.58 8.99
N ASN A 327 -8.40 -13.63 9.93
CA ASN A 327 -8.51 -14.47 11.13
C ASN A 327 -8.61 -13.70 12.44
N ARG A 328 -8.75 -12.38 12.40
CA ARG A 328 -8.86 -11.50 13.59
C ARG A 328 -9.65 -10.24 13.28
N ASP A 329 -10.26 -9.65 14.31
CA ASP A 329 -11.05 -8.40 14.23
C ASP A 329 -10.21 -7.19 13.79
N ASP A 330 -8.91 -7.20 14.10
CA ASP A 330 -7.93 -6.20 13.68
C ASP A 330 -7.20 -6.57 12.36
N ALA A 331 -7.63 -7.64 11.67
CA ALA A 331 -7.15 -7.95 10.33
C ALA A 331 -7.84 -7.03 9.30
N MET A 332 -7.04 -6.40 8.45
CA MET A 332 -7.54 -5.46 7.45
C MET A 332 -7.01 -5.78 6.05
N VAL A 333 -7.91 -5.76 5.08
CA VAL A 333 -7.60 -5.89 3.65
C VAL A 333 -8.09 -4.63 2.94
N ASN A 334 -7.16 -3.86 2.38
CA ASN A 334 -7.46 -2.62 1.66
C ASN A 334 -7.29 -2.84 0.15
N LEU A 335 -8.36 -2.62 -0.60
CA LEU A 335 -8.43 -2.89 -2.04
C LEU A 335 -8.65 -1.57 -2.79
N ASN A 336 -7.60 -0.76 -2.93
CA ASN A 336 -7.65 0.61 -3.44
C ASN A 336 -7.38 0.77 -4.96
N GLY A 337 -6.94 -0.30 -5.62
CA GLY A 337 -6.66 -0.30 -7.06
C GLY A 337 -6.00 -1.59 -7.54
N GLY A 338 -5.69 -1.69 -8.82
CA GLY A 338 -5.12 -2.91 -9.41
C GLY A 338 -6.15 -4.02 -9.61
N MET A 339 -5.65 -5.25 -9.78
CA MET A 339 -6.44 -6.46 -10.03
C MET A 339 -6.13 -7.55 -9.02
N LEU A 340 -7.17 -8.15 -8.43
CA LEU A 340 -7.07 -9.28 -7.51
C LEU A 340 -7.79 -10.50 -8.10
N THR A 341 -7.07 -11.61 -8.24
CA THR A 341 -7.66 -12.91 -8.61
C THR A 341 -7.53 -13.88 -7.43
N VAL A 342 -8.66 -14.32 -6.89
CA VAL A 342 -8.74 -15.28 -5.76
C VAL A 342 -9.92 -16.20 -5.93
N ASP A 343 -9.89 -17.40 -5.35
CA ASP A 343 -11.07 -18.29 -5.30
C ASP A 343 -12.03 -17.92 -4.15
N GLY A 344 -11.62 -17.05 -3.23
CA GLY A 344 -12.50 -16.55 -2.18
C GLY A 344 -11.87 -15.48 -1.30
N LEU A 345 -12.72 -14.64 -0.72
CA LEU A 345 -12.37 -13.57 0.19
C LEU A 345 -13.29 -13.64 1.42
N GLY A 346 -12.74 -14.04 2.56
CA GLY A 346 -13.58 -14.19 3.74
C GLY A 346 -12.80 -14.42 5.03
N GLY A 347 -13.50 -14.36 6.16
CA GLY A 347 -12.90 -14.72 7.44
C GLY A 347 -12.93 -16.22 7.71
N SER A 348 -12.34 -16.66 8.80
CA SER A 348 -12.64 -17.98 9.38
C SER A 348 -13.15 -17.85 10.81
N ALA A 349 -14.15 -18.64 11.20
CA ALA A 349 -14.63 -18.62 12.58
C ALA A 349 -13.50 -19.03 13.55
N PRO A 350 -13.43 -18.47 14.77
CA PRO A 350 -14.40 -17.57 15.40
C PRO A 350 -14.16 -16.06 15.15
N THR A 351 -13.03 -15.68 14.56
CA THR A 351 -12.57 -14.28 14.49
C THR A 351 -12.34 -13.85 13.04
N ARG A 352 -12.91 -12.71 12.64
CA ARG A 352 -13.03 -12.27 11.24
C ARG A 352 -12.46 -10.86 11.11
N GLY A 353 -12.10 -10.42 9.90
CA GLY A 353 -11.55 -9.06 9.70
C GLY A 353 -12.43 -8.16 8.84
N THR A 354 -11.88 -6.98 8.51
CA THR A 354 -12.50 -5.96 7.66
C THR A 354 -11.89 -5.95 6.28
N VAL A 355 -12.73 -5.83 5.26
CA VAL A 355 -12.29 -5.53 3.88
C VAL A 355 -12.82 -4.16 3.46
N ASN A 356 -11.93 -3.32 2.94
CA ASN A 356 -12.25 -2.01 2.37
C ASN A 356 -12.14 -2.09 0.84
N PHE A 357 -13.27 -1.95 0.14
CA PHE A 357 -13.36 -1.97 -1.32
C PHE A 357 -13.32 -0.54 -1.86
N ASN A 358 -12.20 -0.16 -2.47
CA ASN A 358 -11.98 1.18 -2.97
C ASN A 358 -11.32 1.17 -4.36
N GLY A 359 -11.89 0.40 -5.28
CA GLY A 359 -11.60 0.52 -6.71
C GLY A 359 -10.72 -0.56 -7.34
N THR A 360 -10.28 -1.56 -6.58
CA THR A 360 -9.67 -2.80 -7.11
C THR A 360 -10.69 -3.57 -7.94
N GLU A 361 -10.24 -4.14 -9.07
CA GLU A 361 -11.03 -5.12 -9.82
C GLU A 361 -10.77 -6.53 -9.31
N ILE A 362 -11.82 -7.19 -8.80
CA ILE A 362 -11.74 -8.53 -8.21
C ILE A 362 -12.32 -9.56 -9.17
N ARG A 363 -11.66 -10.71 -9.30
CA ARG A 363 -12.07 -11.83 -10.13
C ARG A 363 -12.01 -13.13 -9.33
N PRO A 364 -13.07 -13.97 -9.35
CA PRO A 364 -12.93 -15.35 -8.95
C PRO A 364 -11.86 -16.06 -9.77
N GLY A 365 -11.03 -16.88 -9.12
CA GLY A 365 -10.03 -17.70 -9.79
C GLY A 365 -10.68 -18.82 -10.61
N ALA A 366 -9.88 -19.47 -11.46
CA ALA A 366 -10.34 -20.54 -12.33
C ALA A 366 -10.82 -21.79 -11.56
N ASN A 367 -10.42 -21.92 -10.29
CA ASN A 367 -10.81 -23.02 -9.40
C ASN A 367 -12.02 -22.68 -8.53
N PHE A 368 -12.63 -21.50 -8.70
CA PHE A 368 -13.87 -21.16 -8.04
C PHE A 368 -15.05 -21.88 -8.70
N PHE A 369 -15.64 -22.83 -7.96
CA PHE A 369 -16.77 -23.67 -8.39
C PHE A 369 -18.04 -23.37 -7.58
N GLY A 370 -18.46 -22.10 -7.56
CA GLY A 370 -19.74 -21.67 -6.98
C GLY A 370 -19.77 -21.54 -5.46
N GLY A 371 -20.72 -20.73 -4.97
CA GLY A 371 -20.93 -20.46 -3.53
C GLY A 371 -20.54 -19.04 -3.10
N PRO A 372 -20.43 -18.80 -1.77
CA PRO A 372 -20.10 -17.49 -1.23
C PRO A 372 -18.65 -17.11 -1.54
N PHE A 373 -18.48 -16.19 -2.48
CA PHE A 373 -17.21 -15.62 -2.88
C PHE A 373 -16.69 -14.60 -1.88
N ILE A 374 -17.57 -13.70 -1.42
CA ILE A 374 -17.30 -12.76 -0.31
C ILE A 374 -18.22 -13.12 0.84
N SER A 375 -17.66 -13.49 1.98
CA SER A 375 -18.45 -13.92 3.13
C SER A 375 -17.68 -13.90 4.44
N ASN A 376 -18.41 -14.05 5.53
CA ASN A 376 -17.84 -14.33 6.84
C ASN A 376 -16.84 -13.24 7.30
N LEU A 377 -17.13 -11.97 7.03
CA LEU A 377 -16.32 -10.81 7.44
C LEU A 377 -16.94 -10.12 8.67
N THR A 378 -16.15 -9.29 9.34
CA THR A 378 -16.68 -8.34 10.33
C THR A 378 -17.36 -7.19 9.61
N HIS A 379 -16.67 -6.61 8.62
CA HIS A 379 -17.22 -5.59 7.73
C HIS A 379 -16.71 -5.76 6.29
N ALA A 380 -17.55 -5.42 5.34
CA ALA A 380 -17.22 -5.22 3.93
C ALA A 380 -17.62 -3.80 3.54
N TYR A 381 -16.68 -2.86 3.65
CA TYR A 381 -16.94 -1.45 3.45
C TYR A 381 -16.71 -1.02 2.00
N ILE A 382 -17.64 -0.25 1.45
CA ILE A 382 -17.57 0.35 0.13
C ILE A 382 -17.06 1.78 0.26
N GLY A 383 -15.87 2.03 -0.29
CA GLY A 383 -15.22 3.34 -0.35
C GLY A 383 -15.60 4.15 -1.59
N GLU A 384 -15.01 5.33 -1.75
CA GLU A 384 -15.31 6.30 -2.82
C GLU A 384 -15.22 5.72 -4.25
N LYS A 385 -14.34 4.74 -4.48
CA LYS A 385 -14.15 4.10 -5.80
C LYS A 385 -14.88 2.77 -5.96
N GLY A 386 -15.59 2.33 -4.92
CA GLY A 386 -16.51 1.20 -4.94
C GLY A 386 -15.88 -0.19 -5.02
N LEU A 387 -16.76 -1.20 -5.00
CA LEU A 387 -16.44 -2.59 -5.34
C LEU A 387 -16.59 -2.79 -6.86
N LYS A 388 -15.56 -3.35 -7.49
CA LYS A 388 -15.60 -3.80 -8.88
C LYS A 388 -15.33 -5.29 -8.93
N ILE A 389 -16.24 -6.05 -9.52
CA ILE A 389 -16.14 -7.51 -9.58
C ILE A 389 -16.49 -8.02 -10.97
N GLU A 390 -15.60 -8.82 -11.54
CA GLU A 390 -15.79 -9.48 -12.82
C GLU A 390 -16.01 -10.97 -12.62
N ILE A 391 -17.15 -11.49 -13.09
CA ILE A 391 -17.48 -12.91 -13.05
C ILE A 391 -17.37 -13.48 -14.47
N ALA A 392 -16.50 -14.47 -14.66
CA ALA A 392 -16.25 -15.06 -15.97
C ALA A 392 -17.45 -15.85 -16.49
N ASP A 393 -17.42 -16.20 -17.78
CA ASP A 393 -18.49 -16.96 -18.42
C ASP A 393 -18.67 -18.33 -17.77
N GLY A 394 -19.93 -18.74 -17.58
CA GLY A 394 -20.28 -19.98 -16.90
C GLY A 394 -19.99 -20.01 -15.39
N GLN A 395 -19.47 -18.93 -14.79
CA GLN A 395 -19.32 -18.83 -13.33
C GLN A 395 -20.53 -18.13 -12.69
N GLU A 396 -20.85 -18.58 -11.47
CA GLU A 396 -21.79 -17.94 -10.57
C GLU A 396 -21.13 -17.75 -9.21
N ALA A 397 -21.11 -16.51 -8.71
CA ALA A 397 -20.56 -16.16 -7.42
C ALA A 397 -21.64 -15.49 -6.56
N SER A 398 -21.69 -15.79 -5.26
CA SER A 398 -22.53 -15.02 -4.33
C SER A 398 -21.69 -14.15 -3.39
N ILE A 399 -22.27 -13.02 -2.97
CA ILE A 399 -21.81 -12.21 -1.85
C ILE A 399 -22.79 -12.45 -0.72
N SER A 400 -22.33 -13.23 0.26
CA SER A 400 -23.07 -13.55 1.48
C SER A 400 -22.58 -12.71 2.65
N GLN A 401 -22.52 -11.40 2.41
CA GLN A 401 -22.01 -10.38 3.33
C GLN A 401 -22.71 -9.06 3.01
N GLU A 402 -23.11 -8.31 4.04
CA GLU A 402 -23.56 -6.92 3.84
C GLU A 402 -22.42 -6.10 3.23
N LEU A 403 -22.68 -5.47 2.07
CA LEU A 403 -21.83 -4.43 1.51
C LEU A 403 -22.26 -3.09 2.11
N ALA A 404 -21.50 -2.59 3.07
CA ALA A 404 -21.86 -1.41 3.85
C ALA A 404 -21.18 -0.14 3.34
N HIS A 405 -21.85 1.00 3.47
CA HIS A 405 -21.22 2.30 3.26
C HIS A 405 -20.03 2.47 4.22
N SER A 406 -18.87 2.90 3.70
CA SER A 406 -17.69 3.07 4.55
C SER A 406 -17.82 4.29 5.47
N PRO A 407 -17.56 4.16 6.78
CA PRO A 407 -17.50 5.32 7.68
C PRO A 407 -16.37 6.30 7.31
N GLU A 408 -15.36 5.87 6.54
CA GLU A 408 -14.27 6.75 6.09
C GLU A 408 -14.68 7.71 4.97
N VAL A 409 -15.74 7.37 4.21
CA VAL A 409 -16.32 8.27 3.19
C VAL A 409 -17.16 9.37 3.85
N GLY A 410 -17.65 9.10 5.07
CA GLY A 410 -18.43 10.04 5.86
C GLY A 410 -19.80 10.30 5.26
N ALA A 411 -20.14 11.57 5.08
CA ALA A 411 -21.45 11.99 4.59
C ALA A 411 -21.66 11.76 3.08
N HIS A 412 -20.57 11.58 2.33
CA HIS A 412 -20.59 11.53 0.87
C HIS A 412 -21.10 10.20 0.33
N LYS A 413 -21.51 10.20 -0.94
CA LYS A 413 -21.81 8.95 -1.64
C LYS A 413 -20.53 8.13 -1.82
N ASP A 414 -20.60 6.83 -1.55
CA ASP A 414 -19.54 5.89 -1.94
C ASP A 414 -19.57 5.59 -3.45
N GLY A 415 -18.61 4.78 -3.90
CA GLY A 415 -18.50 4.39 -5.31
C GLY A 415 -19.45 3.27 -5.75
N GLY A 416 -20.21 2.70 -4.81
CA GLY A 416 -21.17 1.63 -5.04
C GLY A 416 -20.58 0.34 -5.59
N LEU A 417 -21.38 -0.36 -6.41
CA LEU A 417 -21.07 -1.67 -6.97
C LEU A 417 -20.97 -1.61 -8.49
N THR A 418 -19.90 -2.17 -9.06
CA THR A 418 -19.76 -2.40 -10.51
C THR A 418 -19.58 -3.89 -10.77
N LYS A 419 -20.57 -4.52 -11.40
CA LYS A 419 -20.57 -5.90 -11.88
C LYS A 419 -20.13 -5.95 -13.34
N LYS A 420 -19.11 -6.76 -13.63
CA LYS A 420 -18.53 -7.03 -14.95
C LYS A 420 -18.55 -8.53 -15.26
N GLY A 421 -18.18 -8.86 -16.49
CA GLY A 421 -18.05 -10.22 -16.98
C GLY A 421 -19.41 -10.91 -17.21
N PRO A 422 -19.47 -11.89 -18.13
CA PRO A 422 -20.73 -12.48 -18.58
C PRO A 422 -21.41 -13.41 -17.56
N GLY A 423 -20.72 -13.84 -16.50
CA GLY A 423 -21.31 -14.70 -15.48
C GLY A 423 -22.28 -13.98 -14.53
N THR A 424 -22.74 -14.71 -13.51
CA THR A 424 -23.74 -14.23 -12.54
C THR A 424 -23.11 -13.83 -11.21
N LEU A 425 -23.49 -12.67 -10.69
CA LEU A 425 -23.25 -12.28 -9.30
C LEU A 425 -24.58 -12.26 -8.54
N LEU A 426 -24.67 -12.98 -7.44
CA LEU A 426 -25.82 -12.98 -6.53
C LEU A 426 -25.50 -12.19 -5.25
N LEU A 427 -26.31 -11.19 -4.92
CA LEU A 427 -26.32 -10.54 -3.61
C LEU A 427 -27.39 -11.19 -2.75
N ASP A 428 -26.96 -11.97 -1.75
CA ASP A 428 -27.87 -12.74 -0.88
C ASP A 428 -28.01 -12.17 0.54
N GLN A 429 -27.37 -11.03 0.82
CA GLN A 429 -27.55 -10.24 2.04
C GLN A 429 -27.98 -8.81 1.67
N PRO A 430 -28.76 -8.13 2.54
CA PRO A 430 -29.06 -6.72 2.35
C PRO A 430 -27.77 -5.90 2.34
N SER A 431 -27.68 -4.91 1.45
CA SER A 431 -26.55 -4.00 1.36
C SER A 431 -26.95 -2.59 1.77
N SER A 432 -26.01 -1.81 2.28
CA SER A 432 -26.23 -0.43 2.75
C SER A 432 -25.27 0.59 2.13
N TYR A 433 -24.50 0.19 1.11
CA TYR A 433 -23.78 1.14 0.26
C TYR A 433 -24.77 2.12 -0.38
N ASN A 434 -24.35 3.37 -0.50
CA ASN A 434 -25.24 4.46 -0.91
C ASN A 434 -24.89 5.03 -2.30
N GLY A 435 -23.84 4.51 -2.94
CA GLY A 435 -23.41 4.86 -4.28
C GLY A 435 -24.15 4.13 -5.41
N PRO A 436 -23.77 4.39 -6.68
CA PRO A 436 -24.44 3.83 -7.85
C PRO A 436 -24.19 2.33 -8.01
N THR A 437 -25.19 1.62 -8.54
CA THR A 437 -25.04 0.24 -9.00
C THR A 437 -24.88 0.22 -10.52
N LYS A 438 -23.87 -0.51 -11.00
CA LYS A 438 -23.55 -0.65 -12.43
C LYS A 438 -23.47 -2.13 -12.80
N VAL A 439 -24.22 -2.55 -13.80
CA VAL A 439 -24.17 -3.90 -14.39
C VAL A 439 -23.66 -3.76 -15.83
N GLU A 440 -22.36 -3.92 -16.03
CA GLU A 440 -21.70 -3.73 -17.32
C GLU A 440 -21.79 -4.97 -18.21
N ALA A 441 -21.89 -6.16 -17.62
CA ALA A 441 -22.08 -7.42 -18.33
C ALA A 441 -22.65 -8.52 -17.40
N GLY A 442 -23.23 -9.55 -18.01
CA GLY A 442 -23.78 -10.72 -17.32
C GLY A 442 -25.01 -10.38 -16.48
N THR A 443 -25.22 -11.13 -15.42
CA THR A 443 -26.37 -10.97 -14.51
C THR A 443 -25.92 -10.48 -13.14
N LEU A 444 -26.59 -9.45 -12.63
CA LEU A 444 -26.62 -9.12 -11.21
C LEU A 444 -27.98 -9.57 -10.65
N ALA A 445 -27.98 -10.54 -9.74
CA ALA A 445 -29.16 -11.01 -9.05
C ALA A 445 -29.20 -10.46 -7.61
N MET A 446 -30.35 -9.98 -7.16
CA MET A 446 -30.52 -9.35 -5.84
C MET A 446 -31.70 -10.00 -5.10
N ILE A 447 -31.48 -10.46 -3.87
CA ILE A 447 -32.53 -11.07 -3.03
C ILE A 447 -33.26 -10.03 -2.17
N TYR A 448 -32.72 -8.81 -2.05
CA TYR A 448 -33.31 -7.73 -1.25
C TYR A 448 -33.38 -6.43 -2.07
N PRO A 449 -34.45 -5.62 -1.90
CA PRO A 449 -34.57 -4.30 -2.55
C PRO A 449 -33.76 -3.26 -1.78
N THR A 450 -32.44 -3.22 -2.01
CA THR A 450 -31.52 -2.34 -1.29
C THR A 450 -30.70 -1.44 -2.21
N LEU A 451 -31.21 -1.12 -3.40
CA LEU A 451 -30.62 -0.05 -4.20
C LEU A 451 -30.84 1.29 -3.49
N ASP A 452 -29.90 2.22 -3.66
CA ASP A 452 -30.05 3.54 -3.03
C ASP A 452 -31.07 4.39 -3.81
N ASP A 453 -32.12 4.82 -3.10
CA ASP A 453 -33.23 5.65 -3.59
C ASP A 453 -32.77 6.95 -4.28
N ARG A 454 -31.58 7.44 -3.93
CA ARG A 454 -30.99 8.68 -4.46
C ARG A 454 -29.98 8.41 -5.56
N SER A 455 -29.75 7.16 -5.96
CA SER A 455 -28.69 6.81 -6.89
C SER A 455 -29.20 6.43 -8.27
N THR A 456 -28.28 6.46 -9.23
CA THR A 456 -28.53 6.01 -10.60
C THR A 456 -28.11 4.55 -10.74
N LEU A 457 -29.03 3.72 -11.21
CA LEU A 457 -28.78 2.35 -11.63
C LEU A 457 -28.42 2.34 -13.12
N ASN A 458 -27.27 1.76 -13.47
CA ASN A 458 -26.80 1.67 -14.86
C ASN A 458 -26.71 0.22 -15.28
N ILE A 459 -27.36 -0.16 -16.36
CA ILE A 459 -27.36 -1.53 -16.90
C ILE A 459 -26.92 -1.44 -18.36
N ALA A 460 -25.87 -2.16 -18.75
CA ALA A 460 -25.50 -2.23 -20.15
C ALA A 460 -26.60 -2.94 -20.97
N SER A 461 -26.71 -2.64 -22.26
CA SER A 461 -27.75 -3.24 -23.12
C SER A 461 -27.68 -4.77 -23.20
N THR A 462 -26.51 -5.36 -22.92
CA THR A 462 -26.26 -6.80 -22.91
C THR A 462 -26.29 -7.42 -21.52
N ALA A 463 -26.58 -6.65 -20.47
CA ALA A 463 -26.56 -7.11 -19.08
C ALA A 463 -27.97 -7.25 -18.51
N THR A 464 -28.14 -8.06 -17.48
CA THR A 464 -29.42 -8.31 -16.83
C THR A 464 -29.35 -7.95 -15.35
N LEU A 465 -30.39 -7.28 -14.86
CA LEU A 465 -30.68 -7.18 -13.44
C LEU A 465 -31.82 -8.15 -13.11
N ASP A 466 -31.55 -9.11 -12.24
CA ASP A 466 -32.53 -10.07 -11.74
C ASP A 466 -32.99 -9.66 -10.34
N LEU A 467 -34.22 -9.14 -10.24
CA LEU A 467 -34.86 -8.75 -9.00
C LEU A 467 -35.48 -9.98 -8.35
N TYR A 468 -34.66 -10.80 -7.71
CA TYR A 468 -35.02 -12.06 -7.10
C TYR A 468 -35.71 -11.89 -5.73
N HIS A 469 -36.59 -10.88 -5.63
CA HIS A 469 -37.46 -10.58 -4.50
C HIS A 469 -38.87 -10.26 -5.01
N ALA A 470 -39.88 -10.23 -4.14
CA ALA A 470 -41.27 -9.95 -4.53
C ALA A 470 -41.72 -8.52 -4.12
N GLU A 471 -40.75 -7.61 -4.01
CA GLU A 471 -40.92 -6.26 -3.46
C GLU A 471 -40.62 -5.19 -4.51
N VAL A 472 -40.93 -3.92 -4.20
CA VAL A 472 -40.62 -2.75 -5.02
C VAL A 472 -39.40 -2.05 -4.43
N ASP A 473 -38.33 -1.91 -5.21
CA ASP A 473 -37.14 -1.13 -4.87
C ASP A 473 -37.23 0.26 -5.50
N THR A 474 -36.86 1.33 -4.79
CA THR A 474 -36.94 2.70 -5.33
C THR A 474 -35.57 3.17 -5.77
N VAL A 475 -35.51 3.87 -6.90
CA VAL A 475 -34.27 4.45 -7.41
C VAL A 475 -34.54 5.81 -8.02
N ARG A 476 -33.52 6.69 -7.98
CA ARG A 476 -33.63 8.01 -8.61
C ARG A 476 -33.76 7.84 -10.11
N SER A 477 -32.87 7.08 -10.75
CA SER A 477 -32.89 6.92 -12.20
C SER A 477 -32.35 5.56 -12.61
N VAL A 478 -32.87 5.04 -13.72
CA VAL A 478 -32.40 3.82 -14.36
C VAL A 478 -31.98 4.13 -15.78
N VAL A 479 -30.76 3.77 -16.13
CA VAL A 479 -30.22 3.90 -17.48
C VAL A 479 -29.90 2.51 -18.02
N ILE A 480 -30.50 2.15 -19.15
CA ILE A 480 -30.23 0.88 -19.84
C ILE A 480 -29.60 1.18 -21.21
N GLY A 481 -28.35 0.76 -21.39
CA GLY A 481 -27.54 1.20 -22.52
C GLY A 481 -27.39 2.72 -22.53
N SER A 482 -28.00 3.38 -23.51
CA SER A 482 -28.08 4.85 -23.59
C SER A 482 -29.46 5.42 -23.24
N GLN A 483 -30.41 4.58 -22.84
CA GLN A 483 -31.79 4.98 -22.60
C GLN A 483 -32.04 5.19 -21.10
N THR A 484 -32.45 6.39 -20.71
CA THR A 484 -33.03 6.64 -19.38
C THR A 484 -34.49 6.21 -19.35
N LEU A 485 -34.88 5.40 -18.37
CA LEU A 485 -36.26 4.95 -18.21
C LEU A 485 -37.14 6.09 -17.67
N ALA A 486 -38.41 6.11 -18.10
CA ALA A 486 -39.40 7.06 -17.61
C ALA A 486 -39.79 6.77 -16.14
N THR A 487 -40.44 7.74 -15.49
CA THR A 487 -40.93 7.55 -14.13
C THR A 487 -42.04 6.50 -14.06
N GLY A 488 -42.11 5.78 -12.94
CA GLY A 488 -43.12 4.75 -12.69
C GLY A 488 -42.54 3.39 -12.31
N VAL A 489 -43.42 2.39 -12.21
CA VAL A 489 -43.05 1.04 -11.78
C VAL A 489 -42.64 0.17 -12.97
N TRP A 490 -41.40 -0.31 -12.96
CA TRP A 490 -40.79 -1.15 -13.98
C TRP A 490 -40.58 -2.59 -13.50
N GLY A 491 -40.75 -3.55 -14.39
CA GLY A 491 -40.47 -4.96 -14.10
C GLY A 491 -40.07 -5.75 -15.34
N ALA A 492 -39.86 -7.05 -15.16
CA ALA A 492 -39.56 -7.97 -16.25
C ALA A 492 -40.75 -8.09 -17.24
N PRO A 493 -40.54 -8.48 -18.51
CA PRO A 493 -41.64 -8.78 -19.43
C PRO A 493 -42.58 -9.84 -18.84
N GLY A 494 -43.88 -9.56 -18.82
CA GLY A 494 -44.88 -10.47 -18.23
C GLY A 494 -45.11 -10.32 -16.72
N SER A 495 -44.40 -9.41 -16.04
CA SER A 495 -44.53 -9.15 -14.59
C SER A 495 -45.82 -8.43 -14.17
N GLY A 496 -46.54 -7.81 -15.11
CA GLY A 496 -47.71 -6.98 -14.81
C GLY A 496 -47.38 -5.55 -14.35
N ALA A 497 -46.10 -5.15 -14.36
CA ALA A 497 -45.67 -3.78 -14.10
C ALA A 497 -46.27 -2.78 -15.09
N GLN A 498 -46.33 -1.50 -14.68
CA GLN A 498 -46.76 -0.40 -15.55
C GLN A 498 -45.88 -0.30 -16.80
N HIS A 499 -44.57 -0.48 -16.61
CA HIS A 499 -43.59 -0.51 -17.68
C HIS A 499 -42.75 -1.80 -17.59
N ILE A 500 -42.29 -2.31 -18.74
CA ILE A 500 -41.50 -3.54 -18.81
C ILE A 500 -40.24 -3.32 -19.64
N HIS A 501 -39.15 -4.00 -19.27
CA HIS A 501 -37.90 -3.97 -20.03
C HIS A 501 -37.19 -5.34 -20.04
N PRO A 502 -36.66 -5.84 -21.17
CA PRO A 502 -36.05 -7.18 -21.27
C PRO A 502 -34.78 -7.38 -20.44
N ASN A 503 -34.06 -6.30 -20.08
CA ASN A 503 -32.90 -6.37 -19.18
C ASN A 503 -33.28 -6.48 -17.68
N LEU A 504 -34.58 -6.49 -17.37
CA LEU A 504 -35.09 -6.78 -16.04
C LEU A 504 -35.63 -8.21 -16.01
N ALA A 505 -35.25 -8.95 -14.98
CA ALA A 505 -35.70 -10.31 -14.68
C ALA A 505 -36.17 -10.42 -13.22
N GLY A 506 -36.64 -11.60 -12.84
CA GLY A 506 -37.09 -11.88 -11.47
C GLY A 506 -38.56 -11.53 -11.23
N TYR A 507 -38.91 -11.46 -9.94
CA TYR A 507 -40.28 -11.25 -9.45
C TYR A 507 -40.53 -9.83 -8.93
N GLY A 508 -39.46 -9.05 -8.76
CA GLY A 508 -39.49 -7.73 -8.14
C GLY A 508 -39.72 -6.60 -9.12
N PHE A 509 -39.84 -5.39 -8.58
CA PHE A 509 -40.08 -4.18 -9.36
C PHE A 509 -39.12 -3.05 -8.98
N LEU A 510 -38.88 -2.13 -9.92
CA LEU A 510 -38.22 -0.85 -9.67
C LEU A 510 -39.25 0.29 -9.73
N ASN A 511 -39.25 1.19 -8.76
CA ASN A 511 -39.96 2.46 -8.82
C ASN A 511 -38.98 3.58 -9.20
N VAL A 512 -39.06 4.06 -10.45
CA VAL A 512 -38.18 5.09 -10.99
C VAL A 512 -38.78 6.47 -10.76
N THR A 513 -38.07 7.35 -10.04
CA THR A 513 -38.60 8.68 -9.67
C THR A 513 -38.16 9.81 -10.60
N ASN A 514 -37.00 9.66 -11.28
CA ASN A 514 -36.28 10.72 -12.02
C ASN A 514 -36.29 12.07 -11.29
N GLY A 515 -36.08 12.04 -9.97
CA GLY A 515 -35.88 13.25 -9.17
C GLY A 515 -34.67 14.05 -9.65
N ALA A 516 -34.61 15.33 -9.25
CA ALA A 516 -33.45 16.18 -9.52
C ALA A 516 -32.16 15.51 -9.00
N ALA A 517 -31.04 15.77 -9.68
CA ALA A 517 -29.75 15.32 -9.20
C ALA A 517 -29.48 15.96 -7.83
N GLU A 518 -28.96 15.16 -6.91
CA GLU A 518 -28.62 15.62 -5.56
C GLU A 518 -27.50 16.66 -5.65
N THR A 519 -27.72 17.84 -5.08
CA THR A 519 -26.72 18.90 -5.01
C THR A 519 -25.62 18.54 -4.01
N ALA A 520 -24.45 19.19 -4.11
CA ALA A 520 -23.37 18.97 -3.17
C ALA A 520 -23.76 19.33 -1.72
N PHE A 521 -24.64 20.34 -1.55
CA PHE A 521 -25.22 20.69 -0.26
C PHE A 521 -26.11 19.57 0.29
N GLU A 522 -27.04 19.04 -0.53
CA GLU A 522 -27.94 17.97 -0.11
C GLU A 522 -27.17 16.70 0.27
N SER A 523 -26.18 16.32 -0.53
CA SER A 523 -25.31 15.18 -0.20
C SER A 523 -24.58 15.39 1.12
N TRP A 524 -24.04 16.59 1.36
CA TRP A 524 -23.34 16.91 2.60
C TRP A 524 -24.28 16.88 3.81
N ILE A 525 -25.42 17.60 3.76
CA ILE A 525 -26.30 17.76 4.92
C ILE A 525 -26.98 16.45 5.31
N LEU A 526 -27.38 15.62 4.34
CA LEU A 526 -28.01 14.33 4.64
C LEU A 526 -27.05 13.36 5.33
N GLY A 527 -25.77 13.41 4.98
CA GLY A 527 -24.76 12.56 5.60
C GLY A 527 -24.29 13.03 6.98
N THR A 528 -24.77 14.16 7.49
CA THR A 528 -24.55 14.59 8.88
C THR A 528 -25.37 13.77 9.88
N GLY A 529 -26.42 13.08 9.42
CA GLY A 529 -27.34 12.33 10.28
C GLY A 529 -28.35 13.21 11.02
N LEU A 530 -28.45 14.50 10.68
CA LEU A 530 -29.49 15.38 11.23
C LEU A 530 -30.91 14.88 10.90
N PRO A 531 -31.87 15.03 11.82
CA PRO A 531 -33.27 14.79 11.51
C PRO A 531 -33.73 15.64 10.32
N ALA A 532 -34.56 15.08 9.43
CA ALA A 532 -34.99 15.74 8.19
C ALA A 532 -35.63 17.13 8.39
N ALA A 533 -36.19 17.42 9.58
CA ALA A 533 -36.72 18.73 9.91
C ALA A 533 -35.65 19.82 10.07
N LEU A 534 -34.38 19.44 10.25
CA LEU A 534 -33.23 20.31 10.53
C LEU A 534 -32.23 20.39 9.38
N THR A 535 -32.48 19.73 8.25
CA THR A 535 -31.54 19.67 7.11
C THR A 535 -31.74 20.78 6.08
N GLY A 536 -32.65 21.73 6.32
CA GLY A 536 -32.89 22.84 5.40
C GLY A 536 -31.67 23.76 5.25
N ALA A 537 -31.49 24.38 4.09
CA ALA A 537 -30.39 25.32 3.84
C ALA A 537 -30.34 26.49 4.85
N ASP A 538 -31.51 27.00 5.21
CA ASP A 538 -31.67 28.08 6.20
C ASP A 538 -31.91 27.57 7.63
N ALA A 539 -31.95 26.24 7.82
CA ALA A 539 -32.06 25.67 9.16
C ALA A 539 -30.72 25.78 9.90
N ASP A 540 -30.80 25.78 11.23
CA ASP A 540 -29.67 25.86 12.16
C ASP A 540 -29.68 24.56 12.97
N GLY A 541 -28.93 23.57 12.48
CA GLY A 541 -29.03 22.17 12.92
C GLY A 541 -28.61 21.95 14.37
N ASP A 542 -27.59 22.68 14.82
CA ASP A 542 -27.03 22.59 16.16
C ASP A 542 -27.46 23.75 17.07
N SER A 543 -28.18 24.75 16.53
CA SER A 543 -28.66 25.92 17.26
C SER A 543 -27.56 26.89 17.70
N ASP A 544 -26.47 26.99 16.92
CA ASP A 544 -25.37 27.92 17.15
C ASP A 544 -25.62 29.34 16.55
N GLY A 545 -26.74 29.51 15.86
CA GLY A 545 -27.14 30.74 15.17
C GLY A 545 -26.73 30.79 13.71
N VAL A 546 -26.30 29.67 13.12
CA VAL A 546 -25.68 29.60 11.81
C VAL A 546 -26.48 28.67 10.91
N ALA A 547 -26.83 29.16 9.73
CA ALA A 547 -27.53 28.33 8.77
C ALA A 547 -26.61 27.23 8.21
N ASN A 548 -27.15 26.03 8.03
CA ASN A 548 -26.46 24.87 7.44
C ASN A 548 -25.76 25.22 6.12
N LEU A 549 -26.36 26.06 5.27
CA LEU A 549 -25.76 26.48 4.00
C LEU A 549 -24.47 27.30 4.20
N ILE A 550 -24.42 28.13 5.25
CA ILE A 550 -23.23 28.89 5.61
C ILE A 550 -22.15 27.96 6.16
N GLU A 551 -22.53 26.97 6.96
CA GLU A 551 -21.59 25.96 7.44
C GLU A 551 -21.01 25.12 6.31
N PHE A 552 -21.84 24.64 5.38
CA PHE A 552 -21.39 23.96 4.16
C PHE A 552 -20.37 24.80 3.36
N ALA A 553 -20.64 26.10 3.24
CA ALA A 553 -19.78 27.03 2.50
C ALA A 553 -18.49 27.37 3.24
N THR A 554 -18.47 27.35 4.57
CA THR A 554 -17.35 27.83 5.39
C THR A 554 -16.67 26.75 6.23
N GLY A 555 -16.97 25.48 5.95
CA GLY A 555 -16.35 24.32 6.61
C GLY A 555 -16.77 24.17 8.07
N GLY A 556 -18.05 24.45 8.36
CA GLY A 556 -18.69 24.17 9.64
C GLY A 556 -19.21 22.75 9.77
N ASN A 557 -19.77 22.42 10.94
CA ASN A 557 -20.39 21.14 11.21
C ASN A 557 -21.74 21.35 11.91
N PRO A 558 -22.87 21.11 11.22
CA PRO A 558 -24.22 21.48 11.66
C PRO A 558 -24.75 20.59 12.78
N THR A 559 -23.91 19.74 13.35
CA THR A 559 -24.20 18.92 14.53
C THR A 559 -23.41 19.35 15.76
N GLU A 560 -22.53 20.36 15.65
CA GLU A 560 -21.51 20.69 16.65
C GLU A 560 -21.40 22.20 16.89
N LEU A 561 -22.02 22.67 17.99
CA LEU A 561 -22.07 24.08 18.44
C LEU A 561 -20.73 24.85 18.43
N THR A 562 -19.61 24.14 18.43
CA THR A 562 -18.25 24.73 18.46
C THR A 562 -17.60 24.83 17.08
N SER A 563 -18.30 24.42 16.02
CA SER A 563 -17.82 24.36 14.64
C SER A 563 -18.70 25.15 13.66
N PRO A 564 -18.94 26.45 13.89
CA PRO A 564 -19.81 27.29 13.04
C PRO A 564 -19.30 27.53 11.61
N GLY A 565 -18.10 27.04 11.26
CA GLY A 565 -17.36 27.41 10.06
C GLY A 565 -16.57 28.71 10.20
N VAL A 566 -15.50 28.85 9.41
CA VAL A 566 -14.54 29.97 9.56
C VAL A 566 -15.07 31.23 8.89
N ARG A 567 -15.43 32.23 9.69
CA ARG A 567 -15.77 33.60 9.25
C ARG A 567 -15.39 34.63 10.32
N VAL A 568 -14.18 35.17 10.23
CA VAL A 568 -13.59 36.03 11.26
C VAL A 568 -13.20 37.39 10.66
N ILE A 569 -13.55 38.47 11.35
CA ILE A 569 -13.01 39.80 11.04
C ILE A 569 -11.73 40.00 11.85
N VAL A 570 -10.60 40.13 11.16
CA VAL A 570 -9.30 40.40 11.78
C VAL A 570 -9.00 41.90 11.66
N PRO A 571 -8.81 42.63 12.78
CA PRO A 571 -8.38 44.03 12.74
C PRO A 571 -7.00 44.16 12.09
N GLN A 572 -6.84 45.07 11.15
CA GLN A 572 -5.54 45.42 10.54
C GLN A 572 -5.35 46.94 10.54
N VAL A 573 -4.12 47.38 10.31
CA VAL A 573 -3.75 48.81 10.26
C VAL A 573 -4.54 49.58 9.18
N GLN A 574 -4.96 48.90 8.11
CA GLN A 574 -5.74 49.47 6.99
C GLN A 574 -7.24 49.16 7.08
N GLY A 575 -7.77 48.85 8.28
CA GLY A 575 -9.17 48.46 8.49
C GLY A 575 -9.37 46.97 8.74
N GLY A 576 -10.60 46.56 9.04
CA GLY A 576 -10.93 45.14 9.27
C GLY A 576 -10.84 44.31 7.99
N VAL A 577 -10.27 43.11 8.10
CA VAL A 577 -10.19 42.12 7.02
C VAL A 577 -11.11 40.95 7.35
N LEU A 578 -12.11 40.69 6.50
CA LEU A 578 -12.94 39.51 6.62
C LEU A 578 -12.17 38.31 6.06
N THR A 579 -11.91 37.32 6.91
CA THR A 579 -11.28 36.05 6.52
C THR A 579 -12.30 34.93 6.64
N ILE A 580 -12.50 34.19 5.55
CA ILE A 580 -13.40 33.05 5.49
C ILE A 580 -12.64 31.80 5.06
N ALA A 581 -13.14 30.64 5.46
CA ALA A 581 -12.87 29.42 4.70
C ALA A 581 -13.77 29.41 3.46
N ALA A 582 -13.20 29.16 2.30
CA ALA A 582 -13.94 28.91 1.07
C ALA A 582 -13.59 27.52 0.54
N ARG A 583 -14.54 26.83 -0.09
CA ARG A 583 -14.32 25.53 -0.71
C ARG A 583 -13.18 25.61 -1.73
N ASN A 584 -12.34 24.57 -1.77
CA ASN A 584 -11.29 24.46 -2.77
C ASN A 584 -11.89 24.53 -4.17
N GLY A 585 -11.28 25.33 -5.05
CA GLY A 585 -11.80 25.60 -6.40
C GLY A 585 -12.62 26.89 -6.50
N ALA A 586 -13.05 27.50 -5.38
CA ALA A 586 -13.65 28.84 -5.40
C ALA A 586 -12.67 29.87 -5.99
N SER A 587 -13.03 30.49 -7.11
CA SER A 587 -12.24 31.56 -7.74
C SER A 587 -13.00 32.87 -7.67
N PHE A 588 -12.52 33.81 -6.86
CA PHE A 588 -13.21 35.08 -6.62
C PHE A 588 -12.89 36.11 -7.71
N THR A 589 -13.91 36.53 -8.44
CA THR A 589 -13.85 37.60 -9.44
C THR A 589 -14.56 38.86 -8.97
N ALA A 590 -14.15 40.02 -9.49
CA ALA A 590 -14.82 41.28 -9.19
C ALA A 590 -16.08 41.45 -10.04
N GLU A 591 -17.21 41.75 -9.39
CA GLU A 591 -18.49 42.03 -10.07
C GLU A 591 -19.23 43.12 -9.28
N GLY A 592 -19.53 44.28 -9.90
CA GLY A 592 -20.34 45.32 -9.26
C GLY A 592 -19.80 45.87 -7.93
N GLY A 593 -18.48 45.88 -7.72
CA GLY A 593 -17.84 46.26 -6.44
C GLY A 593 -17.70 45.11 -5.44
N ARG A 594 -18.20 43.92 -5.74
CA ARG A 594 -18.19 42.74 -4.86
C ARG A 594 -17.14 41.72 -5.29
N ARG A 595 -16.88 40.72 -4.45
CA ARG A 595 -16.11 39.53 -4.82
C ARG A 595 -17.00 38.32 -4.83
N ILE A 596 -17.05 37.65 -5.97
CA ILE A 596 -17.99 36.55 -6.22
C ILE A 596 -17.24 35.32 -6.67
N ALA A 597 -17.61 34.16 -6.11
CA ALA A 597 -17.14 32.86 -6.55
C ALA A 597 -18.29 31.86 -6.55
N GLU A 598 -18.36 31.00 -7.55
CA GLU A 598 -19.29 29.87 -7.59
C GLU A 598 -18.51 28.55 -7.61
N VAL A 599 -18.92 27.62 -6.75
CA VAL A 599 -18.34 26.28 -6.65
C VAL A 599 -19.35 25.36 -5.95
N ASP A 600 -19.42 24.09 -6.34
CA ASP A 600 -20.26 23.07 -5.70
C ASP A 600 -21.74 23.48 -5.48
N GLY A 601 -22.33 24.20 -6.45
CA GLY A 601 -23.74 24.61 -6.39
C GLY A 601 -24.04 25.74 -5.40
N ILE A 602 -23.01 26.45 -4.91
CA ILE A 602 -23.16 27.65 -4.10
C ILE A 602 -22.44 28.86 -4.70
N ARG A 603 -22.97 30.06 -4.43
CA ARG A 603 -22.38 31.35 -4.76
C ARG A 603 -21.97 32.06 -3.48
N TYR A 604 -20.68 32.33 -3.35
CA TYR A 604 -20.11 33.25 -2.38
C TYR A 604 -20.21 34.67 -2.94
N GLU A 605 -20.68 35.60 -2.12
CA GLU A 605 -20.69 37.02 -2.44
C GLU A 605 -20.19 37.82 -1.23
N VAL A 606 -19.01 38.41 -1.38
CA VAL A 606 -18.40 39.27 -0.36
C VAL A 606 -18.68 40.72 -0.73
N GLU A 607 -19.41 41.39 0.14
CA GLU A 607 -19.90 42.76 -0.07
C GLU A 607 -19.28 43.72 0.93
N GLY A 608 -18.99 44.93 0.46
CA GLY A 608 -18.47 46.03 1.27
C GLY A 608 -19.52 47.12 1.48
N SER A 609 -19.49 47.76 2.65
CA SER A 609 -20.30 48.94 2.95
C SER A 609 -19.51 49.96 3.76
N THR A 610 -19.85 51.24 3.63
CA THR A 610 -19.32 52.33 4.47
C THR A 610 -20.34 52.88 5.46
N ASP A 611 -21.61 52.49 5.33
CA ASP A 611 -22.74 53.07 6.08
C ASP A 611 -23.75 52.04 6.63
N LEU A 612 -23.56 50.75 6.35
CA LEU A 612 -24.47 49.62 6.63
C LEU A 612 -25.81 49.62 5.89
N SER A 613 -26.11 50.67 5.12
CA SER A 613 -27.33 50.75 4.29
C SER A 613 -27.07 50.35 2.84
N ASN A 614 -25.96 50.75 2.25
CA ASN A 614 -25.57 50.47 0.88
C ASN A 614 -24.39 49.49 0.86
N TRP A 615 -24.52 48.40 0.10
CA TRP A 615 -23.54 47.30 0.02
C TRP A 615 -22.86 47.27 -1.37
N ASP A 616 -22.40 48.43 -1.81
CA ASP A 616 -21.77 48.69 -3.12
C ASP A 616 -20.32 49.18 -3.00
N ALA A 617 -19.76 49.21 -1.79
CA ALA A 617 -18.36 49.60 -1.61
C ALA A 617 -17.44 48.54 -2.20
N SER A 618 -16.46 48.99 -3.00
CA SER A 618 -15.54 48.11 -3.71
C SER A 618 -14.76 47.20 -2.75
N VAL A 619 -14.75 45.89 -3.00
CA VAL A 619 -14.05 44.87 -2.23
C VAL A 619 -12.85 44.36 -3.01
N GLU A 620 -11.72 44.20 -2.34
CA GLU A 620 -10.55 43.52 -2.88
C GLU A 620 -10.18 42.29 -2.05
N GLU A 621 -9.77 41.24 -2.75
CA GLU A 621 -9.14 40.09 -2.12
C GLU A 621 -7.69 40.45 -1.79
N VAL A 622 -7.25 40.09 -0.59
CA VAL A 622 -5.90 40.33 -0.08
C VAL A 622 -5.24 39.01 0.29
N THR A 623 -3.93 39.05 0.55
CA THR A 623 -3.21 37.89 1.09
C THR A 623 -3.94 37.35 2.32
N ALA A 624 -4.18 36.03 2.33
CA ALA A 624 -4.93 35.37 3.39
C ALA A 624 -4.30 35.63 4.77
N VAL A 625 -5.11 36.08 5.71
CA VAL A 625 -4.72 36.31 7.10
C VAL A 625 -4.85 34.99 7.86
N THR A 626 -3.73 34.49 8.40
CA THR A 626 -3.70 33.19 9.10
C THR A 626 -3.56 33.32 10.62
N THR A 627 -3.13 34.48 11.13
CA THR A 627 -2.90 34.69 12.56
C THR A 627 -4.23 34.90 13.28
N GLY A 628 -4.51 34.09 14.31
CA GLY A 628 -5.74 34.20 15.10
C GLY A 628 -7.00 33.68 14.41
N VAL A 629 -6.85 32.94 13.31
CA VAL A 629 -7.93 32.30 12.56
C VAL A 629 -7.80 30.79 12.73
N THR A 630 -8.91 30.10 13.00
CA THR A 630 -8.93 28.64 13.09
C THR A 630 -8.53 28.02 11.76
N VAL A 631 -7.72 26.95 11.81
CA VAL A 631 -7.35 26.20 10.61
C VAL A 631 -8.62 25.61 10.00
N PRO A 632 -8.90 25.85 8.71
CA PRO A 632 -10.11 25.34 8.09
C PRO A 632 -10.04 23.81 7.92
N ALA A 633 -11.21 23.17 7.83
CA ALA A 633 -11.32 21.74 7.54
C ALA A 633 -10.66 21.38 6.19
N ALA A 634 -10.32 20.10 6.02
CA ALA A 634 -9.83 19.60 4.73
C ALA A 634 -10.86 19.89 3.62
N GLY A 635 -10.37 20.28 2.43
CA GLY A 635 -11.24 20.70 1.32
C GLY A 635 -11.53 22.21 1.27
N PHE A 636 -11.01 23.00 2.21
CA PHE A 636 -11.18 24.45 2.25
C PHE A 636 -9.84 25.20 2.25
N ALA A 637 -9.88 26.43 1.76
CA ALA A 637 -8.76 27.38 1.78
C ALA A 637 -9.20 28.70 2.41
N LEU A 638 -8.30 29.33 3.20
CA LEU A 638 -8.55 30.66 3.75
C LEU A 638 -8.48 31.73 2.66
N ARG A 639 -9.48 32.60 2.61
CA ARG A 639 -9.59 33.74 1.70
C ARG A 639 -9.90 34.99 2.51
N SER A 640 -9.21 36.10 2.21
CA SER A 640 -9.30 37.34 2.98
C SER A 640 -9.69 38.50 2.10
N PHE A 641 -10.58 39.35 2.59
CA PHE A 641 -11.16 40.45 1.85
C PHE A 641 -11.19 41.74 2.67
N ARG A 642 -11.09 42.87 1.97
CA ARG A 642 -11.27 44.19 2.58
C ARG A 642 -11.97 45.15 1.64
N VAL A 643 -12.52 46.23 2.19
CA VAL A 643 -13.00 47.36 1.40
C VAL A 643 -11.79 48.08 0.78
N ALA A 644 -11.77 48.20 -0.54
CA ALA A 644 -10.69 48.79 -1.31
C ALA A 644 -10.54 50.28 -0.98
N GLY A 645 -9.30 50.72 -0.76
CA GLY A 645 -8.99 52.13 -0.45
C GLY A 645 -9.46 52.59 0.93
N ALA A 646 -9.86 51.69 1.84
CA ALA A 646 -10.21 52.05 3.20
C ALA A 646 -8.98 52.58 3.97
N SER A 647 -8.95 53.88 4.22
CA SER A 647 -8.05 54.53 5.18
C SER A 647 -8.89 55.38 6.13
N GLU A 648 -8.86 55.05 7.42
CA GLU A 648 -9.55 55.73 8.53
C GLU A 648 -11.00 56.16 8.21
N GLY A 649 -11.91 55.18 8.16
CA GLY A 649 -13.35 55.39 8.01
C GLY A 649 -14.15 54.13 8.38
N LYS A 650 -15.47 54.26 8.57
CA LYS A 650 -16.35 53.10 8.79
C LYS A 650 -16.30 52.20 7.55
N SER A 651 -15.93 50.94 7.74
CA SER A 651 -15.89 49.92 6.70
C SER A 651 -16.48 48.64 7.26
N PHE A 652 -17.43 48.06 6.53
CA PHE A 652 -18.15 46.85 6.91
C PHE A 652 -18.05 45.85 5.78
N LEU A 653 -17.94 44.58 6.13
CA LEU A 653 -17.89 43.47 5.20
C LEU A 653 -18.93 42.44 5.64
N ARG A 654 -19.60 41.82 4.67
CA ARG A 654 -20.41 40.63 4.92
C ARG A 654 -20.16 39.58 3.86
N LEU A 655 -20.37 38.33 4.25
CA LEU A 655 -20.48 37.21 3.35
C LEU A 655 -21.96 36.89 3.16
N VAL A 656 -22.37 36.79 1.90
CA VAL A 656 -23.66 36.24 1.50
C VAL A 656 -23.39 34.92 0.79
N VAL A 657 -24.13 33.88 1.14
CA VAL A 657 -24.06 32.57 0.47
C VAL A 657 -25.46 32.24 -0.02
N THR A 658 -25.56 31.83 -1.29
CA THR A 658 -26.81 31.38 -1.90
C THR A 658 -26.57 30.09 -2.66
N GLN A 659 -27.61 29.27 -2.81
CA GLN A 659 -27.58 28.13 -3.73
C GLN A 659 -27.72 28.64 -5.17
N VAL A 660 -26.98 28.03 -6.08
CA VAL A 660 -27.11 28.25 -7.53
C VAL A 660 -27.46 26.93 -8.23
N PRO A 661 -28.22 26.97 -9.34
CA PRO A 661 -28.70 25.77 -10.05
C PRO A 661 -27.60 24.85 -10.59
#